data_AF-K4Q460-F1
#
_entry.id   AF-K4Q460-F1
#
_cell.length_a   1.000
_cell.length_b   1.000
_cell.length_c   1.000
_cell.angle_alpha   90.00
_cell.angle_beta   90.00
_cell.angle_gamma   90.00
#
_symmetry.space_group_name_H-M   'P 1'
#
loop_
_entity.id
_entity.type
_entity.pdbx_description
1 polymer ?
#
loop_
_entity_poly.entity_id
_entity_poly.type
_entity_poly.pdbx_seq_one_letter_code
_entity_poly.pdbx_strand_id
1 'polypeptide(L)'
;MKKCSTGKKERHQGLLELVFTWPIKDVINQNLYINKSHTSDKQVNEISETFTSTADYLNSFKVPLIEETRADFCSGLESVGHAPACEISGIWLSKNYRPPKNLYYEISTKKISSDDVNNHGLHYEPESGDIFALTNLRPRSIADLIKPDKPLHFAYVSRSSEENEVKMEILSSEKIDRELIKAKNGRIFITYLMNITTNMRIWKALNPDPKSKNLGLIQKVLQYNSLVDDECVNCNSEESCNVMRSSDMFNCLGSFGLDESQKEAILSSISLRKCLHQEYKVKLIWGPPGTGKTKTVASLLFVILKQRCCRTLTCAPTNVAVIQVAKRLVTLYLESLTYHTYGLGDIVLFGNEKRMKIDDHYELVDVFLKYRVEILEECLKPLTGWRASLDSMMYLLSDPQARYNAYIAGDKETKIDKKAENGANVVATNVVKVDKERTTTTKKWKEIINKSMSENKKENRKKGKGKEQDGKTGDNEGDNEGTKMEVMTFEDFQRNKFCSVADRLVFCAENLYTHLPTSCLPLDVAKQMIRLVVLLSSIKMKSCVEMVVIDEAAQLKECESAISLQIPGVKTAILIGDDRQLPAMVQSEVLKKKINFGRSLFERMVRLGKKKHLLNIQYRMHPSISSFPNRQFYENKIVDAPNVKEISYVKNFLDKGMYGTYSFINVSGGKEDFKKGHSPRNLEEADVVDRIIAKLFKDFYCITKQKVSVGVISPYKGQVGLLQEKLEKKYTKHKENFCINIRSVDGFQGGEEDIIIISTVRCNGNGSVGFLSNCQRTNVALTRARYCLWIVGSGSTLGNSTSVWNSLVFDAKTRGCFYDVKDDIDLIKATPAGKTDFFGYLKLEKARWKVVFSNDFKISILSIKSVATQKRVKELLHKIADGWRQSDSEKLVHAVTGYGAAYELLEQYKVADQLNLAWTVDIVKDNSHYTQVIKIWDVLPGFRIPNLAKNLSILFEKYTVDFMNSCKYKSFEGQPCFLRPKFINYEFRQKYIYQKYKQCNLEKERISLWYGNKYKGKMVVKVRDELNGLDMLVVMSGNEN
;
A
#
# COMPACT_ATOMS: atom_id res chain seq x y z
N MET A 1 -69.42 5.54 26.56
CA MET A 1 -69.04 6.96 26.35
C MET A 1 -67.61 7.18 26.81
N LYS A 2 -66.87 8.00 26.05
CA LYS A 2 -65.48 8.49 26.22
C LYS A 2 -64.33 7.48 26.12
N LYS A 3 -63.92 7.29 24.85
CA LYS A 3 -62.53 7.09 24.41
C LYS A 3 -61.62 8.11 25.10
N CYS A 4 -60.55 7.62 25.74
CA CYS A 4 -59.36 8.41 25.99
C CYS A 4 -58.24 7.82 25.12
N SER A 5 -57.82 8.61 24.14
CA SER A 5 -56.76 8.37 23.18
C SER A 5 -55.41 8.20 23.87
N THR A 6 -54.91 6.97 23.95
CA THR A 6 -53.48 6.74 24.19
C THR A 6 -52.75 6.90 22.86
N GLY A 7 -52.15 8.08 22.68
CA GLY A 7 -51.18 8.32 21.62
C GLY A 7 -50.10 7.24 21.66
N LYS A 8 -50.00 6.47 20.58
CA LYS A 8 -48.86 5.58 20.32
C LYS A 8 -47.61 6.46 20.24
N LYS A 9 -46.87 6.60 21.34
CA LYS A 9 -45.46 6.97 21.29
C LYS A 9 -44.74 5.85 20.54
N GLU A 10 -44.40 6.10 19.28
CA GLU A 10 -43.51 5.26 18.49
C GLU A 10 -42.20 5.07 19.26
N ARG A 11 -42.05 3.91 19.93
CA ARG A 11 -40.77 3.48 20.46
C ARG A 11 -39.85 3.27 19.27
N HIS A 12 -38.73 4.01 19.24
CA HIS A 12 -37.71 3.90 18.21
C HIS A 12 -37.29 2.43 18.00
N GLN A 13 -37.72 1.84 16.89
CA GLN A 13 -37.24 0.54 16.43
C GLN A 13 -35.74 0.64 16.14
N GLY A 14 -34.96 -0.36 16.58
CA GLY A 14 -33.52 -0.40 16.26
C GLY A 14 -33.30 -0.66 14.77
N LEU A 15 -32.19 -0.17 14.19
CA LEU A 15 -31.87 -0.41 12.77
C LEU A 15 -31.89 -1.90 12.41
N LEU A 16 -31.33 -2.76 13.27
CA LEU A 16 -31.34 -4.21 13.07
C LEU A 16 -32.77 -4.80 13.04
N GLU A 17 -33.65 -4.33 13.93
CA GLU A 17 -35.05 -4.76 13.96
C GLU A 17 -35.77 -4.35 12.66
N LEU A 18 -35.46 -3.17 12.12
CA LEU A 18 -35.97 -2.72 10.83
C LEU A 18 -35.47 -3.60 9.68
N VAL A 19 -34.16 -3.91 9.63
CA VAL A 19 -33.58 -4.79 8.60
C VAL A 19 -34.23 -6.18 8.61
N PHE A 20 -34.47 -6.74 9.79
CA PHE A 20 -35.14 -8.03 9.93
C PHE A 20 -36.61 -8.03 9.51
N THR A 21 -37.24 -6.87 9.37
CA THR A 21 -38.63 -6.77 8.87
C THR A 21 -38.72 -6.71 7.35
N TRP A 22 -37.60 -6.57 6.63
CA TRP A 22 -37.63 -6.37 5.18
C TRP A 22 -37.90 -7.67 4.40
N PRO A 23 -38.95 -7.68 3.55
CA PRO A 23 -39.10 -8.74 2.55
C PRO A 23 -37.96 -8.68 1.52
N ILE A 24 -37.46 -9.84 1.07
CA ILE A 24 -36.40 -9.91 0.04
C ILE A 24 -36.77 -9.11 -1.22
N LYS A 25 -38.03 -9.16 -1.64
CA LYS A 25 -38.55 -8.38 -2.77
C LYS A 25 -38.36 -6.87 -2.62
N ASP A 26 -38.45 -6.36 -1.39
CA ASP A 26 -38.28 -4.93 -1.10
C ASP A 26 -36.79 -4.59 -1.03
N VAL A 27 -35.96 -5.49 -0.49
CA VAL A 27 -34.50 -5.32 -0.48
C VAL A 27 -33.93 -5.22 -1.89
N ILE A 28 -34.42 -6.01 -2.85
CA ILE A 28 -33.93 -6.00 -4.24
C ILE A 28 -34.53 -4.82 -5.05
N ASN A 29 -35.61 -4.20 -4.58
CA ASN A 29 -36.24 -3.08 -5.27
C ASN A 29 -35.42 -1.79 -5.12
N GLN A 30 -34.64 -1.47 -6.16
CA GLN A 30 -33.80 -0.26 -6.22
C GLN A 30 -34.61 1.06 -6.16
N ASN A 31 -35.92 1.01 -6.42
CA ASN A 31 -36.81 2.18 -6.42
C ASN A 31 -37.70 2.27 -5.17
N LEU A 32 -37.47 1.43 -4.15
CA LEU A 32 -38.35 1.30 -2.99
C LEU A 32 -38.68 2.63 -2.32
N TYR A 33 -37.68 3.52 -2.22
CA TYR A 33 -37.81 4.83 -1.58
C TYR A 33 -37.82 6.01 -2.57
N ILE A 34 -37.93 5.74 -3.89
CA ILE A 34 -38.00 6.78 -4.95
C ILE A 34 -39.45 7.07 -5.36
N ASN A 35 -40.35 6.06 -5.39
CA ASN A 35 -41.60 6.13 -6.16
C ASN A 35 -42.91 5.95 -5.36
N LYS A 36 -42.96 6.05 -4.03
CA LYS A 36 -44.24 5.97 -3.30
C LYS A 36 -44.88 7.35 -3.11
N SER A 37 -45.81 7.69 -4.00
CA SER A 37 -46.59 8.93 -4.05
C SER A 37 -47.71 9.06 -3.00
N HIS A 38 -47.83 8.17 -2.01
CA HIS A 38 -48.99 8.17 -1.09
C HIS A 38 -48.68 8.13 0.41
N THR A 39 -47.42 8.13 0.84
CA THR A 39 -47.06 8.43 2.23
C THR A 39 -45.77 9.26 2.27
N SER A 40 -45.89 10.53 2.65
CA SER A 40 -44.81 11.53 2.76
C SER A 40 -43.64 11.08 3.64
N ASP A 41 -43.84 10.12 4.53
CA ASP A 41 -42.94 9.86 5.65
C ASP A 41 -41.76 8.92 5.31
N LYS A 42 -41.67 8.42 4.07
CA LYS A 42 -40.61 7.48 3.64
C LYS A 42 -39.83 7.90 2.39
N GLN A 43 -40.05 9.11 1.87
CA GLN A 43 -39.31 9.58 0.70
C GLN A 43 -37.90 10.04 1.07
N VAL A 44 -36.90 9.70 0.25
CA VAL A 44 -35.55 10.24 0.43
C VAL A 44 -35.50 11.64 -0.17
N ASN A 45 -35.32 12.66 0.67
CA ASN A 45 -35.17 14.05 0.26
C ASN A 45 -33.68 14.43 0.19
N GLU A 46 -33.36 15.43 -0.65
CA GLU A 46 -32.00 15.98 -0.75
C GLU A 46 -31.52 16.53 0.59
N ILE A 47 -30.24 16.32 0.91
CA ILE A 47 -29.66 16.76 2.17
C ILE A 47 -29.24 18.23 2.05
N SER A 48 -29.99 19.10 2.72
CA SER A 48 -29.75 20.54 2.77
C SER A 48 -28.32 20.90 3.21
N GLU A 49 -27.86 22.09 2.79
CA GLU A 49 -26.58 22.66 3.27
C GLU A 49 -26.73 23.34 4.65
N THR A 50 -27.93 23.82 4.95
CA THR A 50 -28.31 24.47 6.21
C THR A 50 -29.47 23.73 6.86
N PHE A 51 -29.54 23.77 8.20
CA PHE A 51 -30.52 23.03 8.98
C PHE A 51 -31.13 23.93 10.05
N THR A 52 -32.41 23.73 10.35
CA THR A 52 -33.16 24.58 11.28
C THR A 52 -32.90 24.23 12.74
N SER A 53 -32.55 22.98 13.03
CA SER A 53 -32.28 22.49 14.37
C SER A 53 -31.35 21.27 14.38
N THR A 54 -30.85 20.90 15.55
CA THR A 54 -30.08 19.65 15.73
C THR A 54 -30.93 18.41 15.46
N ALA A 55 -32.23 18.48 15.75
CA ALA A 55 -33.16 17.38 15.46
C ALA A 55 -33.40 17.24 13.95
N ASP A 56 -33.62 18.36 13.25
CA ASP A 56 -33.74 18.43 11.79
C ASP A 56 -32.51 17.80 11.12
N TYR A 57 -31.31 18.26 11.50
CA TYR A 57 -30.04 17.70 11.04
C TYR A 57 -29.93 16.19 11.20
N LEU A 58 -30.12 15.67 12.42
CA LEU A 58 -29.97 14.23 12.66
C LEU A 58 -31.05 13.42 11.92
N ASN A 59 -32.25 13.96 11.77
CA ASN A 59 -33.34 13.30 11.05
C ASN A 59 -33.11 13.25 9.54
N SER A 60 -32.48 14.27 8.94
CA SER A 60 -32.19 14.30 7.50
C SER A 60 -31.31 13.13 7.03
N PHE A 61 -30.48 12.55 7.91
CA PHE A 61 -29.61 11.42 7.58
C PHE A 61 -30.21 10.04 7.88
N LYS A 62 -31.34 9.94 8.59
CA LYS A 62 -31.93 8.64 8.98
C LYS A 62 -32.44 7.84 7.80
N VAL A 63 -33.27 8.45 6.95
CA VAL A 63 -33.84 7.78 5.77
C VAL A 63 -32.76 7.44 4.74
N PRO A 64 -31.79 8.33 4.41
CA PRO A 64 -30.64 7.96 3.59
C PRO A 64 -29.83 6.80 4.15
N LEU A 65 -29.59 6.73 5.47
CA LEU A 65 -28.88 5.60 6.08
C LEU A 65 -29.64 4.28 5.95
N ILE A 66 -30.97 4.31 6.07
CA ILE A 66 -31.83 3.13 5.86
C ILE A 66 -31.71 2.63 4.41
N GLU A 67 -31.76 3.53 3.44
CA GLU A 67 -31.59 3.18 2.02
C GLU A 67 -30.18 2.66 1.70
N GLU A 68 -29.14 3.26 2.29
CA GLU A 68 -27.78 2.76 2.15
C GLU A 68 -27.64 1.35 2.73
N THR A 69 -28.22 1.10 3.91
CA THR A 69 -28.23 -0.22 4.54
C THR A 69 -28.99 -1.24 3.68
N ARG A 70 -30.08 -0.84 3.02
CA ARG A 70 -30.81 -1.68 2.05
C ARG A 70 -29.93 -1.99 0.84
N ALA A 71 -29.23 -1.00 0.29
CA ALA A 71 -28.35 -1.19 -0.86
C ALA A 71 -27.16 -2.12 -0.54
N ASP A 72 -26.54 -1.96 0.63
CA ASP A 72 -25.53 -2.90 1.16
C ASP A 72 -26.08 -4.33 1.21
N PHE A 73 -27.28 -4.49 1.78
CA PHE A 73 -27.91 -5.80 1.93
C PHE A 73 -28.27 -6.42 0.57
N CYS A 74 -28.78 -5.62 -0.35
CA CYS A 74 -29.07 -6.00 -1.74
C CYS A 74 -27.81 -6.51 -2.45
N SER A 75 -26.68 -5.80 -2.32
CA SER A 75 -25.41 -6.24 -2.90
C SER A 75 -24.94 -7.59 -2.33
N GLY A 76 -25.17 -7.83 -1.04
CA GLY A 76 -24.90 -9.12 -0.40
C GLY A 76 -25.75 -10.25 -1.00
N LEU A 77 -27.05 -10.00 -1.19
CA LEU A 77 -27.97 -10.96 -1.81
C LEU A 77 -27.62 -11.24 -3.27
N GLU A 78 -27.31 -10.22 -4.07
CA GLU A 78 -26.91 -10.36 -5.49
C GLU A 78 -25.64 -11.18 -5.67
N SER A 79 -24.71 -11.09 -4.71
CA SER A 79 -23.44 -11.82 -4.73
C SER A 79 -23.47 -13.16 -4.01
N VAL A 80 -24.63 -13.60 -3.49
CA VAL A 80 -24.75 -14.76 -2.59
C VAL A 80 -24.16 -16.06 -3.15
N GLY A 81 -24.24 -16.28 -4.47
CA GLY A 81 -23.69 -17.48 -5.11
C GLY A 81 -22.16 -17.59 -5.05
N HIS A 82 -21.48 -16.46 -4.90
CA HIS A 82 -20.02 -16.38 -4.76
C HIS A 82 -19.60 -15.96 -3.35
N ALA A 83 -20.57 -15.72 -2.45
CA ALA A 83 -20.30 -15.28 -1.10
C ALA A 83 -19.60 -16.39 -0.28
N PRO A 84 -18.76 -16.00 0.69
CA PRO A 84 -18.20 -16.93 1.66
C PRO A 84 -19.34 -17.68 2.38
N ALA A 85 -19.19 -19.00 2.51
CA ALA A 85 -20.12 -19.84 3.23
C ALA A 85 -19.38 -20.89 4.05
N CYS A 86 -19.97 -21.34 5.16
CA CYS A 86 -19.47 -22.47 5.94
C CYS A 86 -20.61 -23.37 6.40
N GLU A 87 -20.29 -24.64 6.63
CA GLU A 87 -21.22 -25.61 7.21
C GLU A 87 -21.16 -25.56 8.74
N ILE A 88 -22.32 -25.57 9.39
CA ILE A 88 -22.40 -25.61 10.85
C ILE A 88 -22.62 -27.04 11.35
N SER A 89 -22.10 -27.33 12.54
CA SER A 89 -22.24 -28.64 13.20
C SER A 89 -23.50 -28.74 14.08
N GLY A 90 -24.09 -27.62 14.49
CA GLY A 90 -25.33 -27.62 15.27
C GLY A 90 -25.86 -26.21 15.57
N ILE A 91 -27.14 -26.16 15.98
CA ILE A 91 -27.85 -24.97 16.46
C ILE A 91 -28.56 -25.33 17.77
N TRP A 92 -28.38 -24.52 18.81
CA TRP A 92 -29.01 -24.69 20.12
C TRP A 92 -29.68 -23.40 20.58
N LEU A 93 -30.61 -23.49 21.54
CA LEU A 93 -31.17 -22.29 22.17
C LEU A 93 -30.13 -21.64 23.08
N SER A 94 -29.92 -20.32 22.93
CA SER A 94 -29.08 -19.58 23.88
C SER A 94 -29.80 -19.39 25.22
N LYS A 95 -29.03 -19.20 26.28
CA LYS A 95 -29.53 -18.74 27.60
C LYS A 95 -30.34 -17.44 27.50
N ASN A 96 -30.06 -16.63 26.48
CA ASN A 96 -30.74 -15.35 26.25
C ASN A 96 -32.03 -15.46 25.42
N TYR A 97 -32.43 -16.66 25.01
CA TYR A 97 -33.63 -16.89 24.21
C TYR A 97 -34.91 -16.56 24.99
N ARG A 98 -35.66 -15.54 24.55
CA ARG A 98 -36.93 -15.11 25.17
C ARG A 98 -37.96 -14.78 24.07
N PRO A 99 -38.90 -15.65 23.68
CA PRO A 99 -39.91 -15.29 22.68
C PRO A 99 -41.01 -14.37 23.27
N PRO A 100 -41.70 -13.54 22.47
CA PRO A 100 -41.56 -13.37 21.03
C PRO A 100 -40.42 -12.42 20.60
N LYS A 101 -39.71 -11.78 21.54
CA LYS A 101 -38.63 -10.82 21.27
C LYS A 101 -37.33 -11.22 21.95
N ASN A 102 -36.23 -11.36 21.21
CA ASN A 102 -34.91 -11.92 21.61
C ASN A 102 -34.77 -13.41 21.27
N LEU A 103 -34.77 -13.72 19.96
CA LEU A 103 -34.62 -15.07 19.41
C LEU A 103 -33.14 -15.45 19.31
N TYR A 104 -32.46 -15.58 20.45
CA TYR A 104 -31.04 -15.92 20.50
C TYR A 104 -30.78 -17.43 20.41
N TYR A 105 -29.84 -17.82 19.56
CA TYR A 105 -29.38 -19.19 19.38
C TYR A 105 -27.87 -19.25 19.53
N GLU A 106 -27.34 -20.44 19.85
CA GLU A 106 -25.93 -20.75 19.83
C GLU A 106 -25.64 -21.67 18.65
N ILE A 107 -24.62 -21.37 17.85
CA ILE A 107 -24.19 -22.18 16.71
C ILE A 107 -22.73 -22.57 16.83
N SER A 108 -22.32 -23.66 16.19
CA SER A 108 -20.92 -24.05 16.06
C SER A 108 -20.57 -24.37 14.61
N THR A 109 -19.39 -23.96 14.16
CA THR A 109 -18.90 -24.23 12.79
C THR A 109 -18.11 -25.55 12.74
N LYS A 110 -18.14 -26.26 11.62
CA LYS A 110 -17.26 -27.43 11.41
C LYS A 110 -15.81 -26.97 11.19
N LYS A 111 -14.83 -27.63 11.83
CA LYS A 111 -13.39 -27.41 11.57
C LYS A 111 -13.01 -28.01 10.22
N ILE A 112 -12.23 -27.28 9.41
CA ILE A 112 -11.68 -27.77 8.15
C ILE A 112 -10.51 -28.73 8.44
N SER A 113 -10.50 -29.91 7.80
CA SER A 113 -9.31 -30.76 7.70
C SER A 113 -8.36 -30.22 6.62
N SER A 114 -7.06 -30.44 6.79
CA SER A 114 -5.99 -29.96 5.89
C SER A 114 -6.15 -30.37 4.42
N ASP A 115 -6.98 -31.37 4.12
CA ASP A 115 -7.14 -31.94 2.77
C ASP A 115 -8.22 -31.23 1.93
N ASP A 116 -9.11 -30.42 2.53
CA ASP A 116 -10.22 -29.76 1.82
C ASP A 116 -9.86 -28.40 1.19
N VAL A 117 -8.64 -27.90 1.40
CA VAL A 117 -8.19 -26.57 0.93
C VAL A 117 -8.13 -26.46 -0.60
N ASN A 118 -8.07 -27.60 -1.30
CA ASN A 118 -7.91 -27.65 -2.75
C ASN A 118 -9.23 -27.61 -3.55
N ASN A 119 -10.41 -27.70 -2.92
CA ASN A 119 -11.71 -27.72 -3.61
C ASN A 119 -12.55 -26.45 -3.34
N HIS A 120 -12.30 -25.43 -4.15
CA HIS A 120 -13.21 -24.31 -4.51
C HIS A 120 -14.25 -23.81 -3.48
N GLY A 121 -13.83 -22.90 -2.58
CA GLY A 121 -14.69 -21.95 -1.87
C GLY A 121 -13.92 -20.99 -0.95
N LEU A 122 -14.32 -19.71 -0.89
CA LEU A 122 -13.90 -18.79 0.17
C LEU A 122 -14.47 -19.31 1.50
N HIS A 123 -13.62 -19.79 2.39
CA HIS A 123 -14.01 -20.19 3.75
C HIS A 123 -14.57 -18.98 4.51
N TYR A 124 -15.74 -19.15 5.14
CA TYR A 124 -16.37 -18.12 5.95
C TYR A 124 -16.14 -18.39 7.44
N GLU A 125 -15.51 -17.43 8.12
CA GLU A 125 -15.42 -17.38 9.58
C GLU A 125 -16.34 -16.24 10.04
N PRO A 126 -17.50 -16.53 10.66
CA PRO A 126 -18.44 -15.48 11.05
C PRO A 126 -17.85 -14.54 12.10
N GLU A 127 -18.01 -13.24 11.90
CA GLU A 127 -17.55 -12.19 12.81
C GLU A 127 -18.72 -11.45 13.46
N SER A 128 -18.49 -10.85 14.65
CA SER A 128 -19.50 -10.01 15.29
C SER A 128 -19.96 -8.89 14.36
N GLY A 129 -21.28 -8.73 14.27
CA GLY A 129 -21.90 -7.76 13.37
C GLY A 129 -22.32 -8.31 12.01
N ASP A 130 -21.94 -9.54 11.66
CA ASP A 130 -22.32 -10.15 10.39
C ASP A 130 -23.80 -10.52 10.37
N ILE A 131 -24.45 -10.25 9.24
CA ILE A 131 -25.75 -10.77 8.85
C ILE A 131 -25.52 -11.84 7.79
N PHE A 132 -26.10 -13.00 8.00
CA PHE A 132 -25.97 -14.15 7.10
C PHE A 132 -27.32 -14.80 6.82
N ALA A 133 -27.40 -15.50 5.69
CA ALA A 133 -28.50 -16.42 5.38
C ALA A 133 -28.20 -17.80 5.94
N LEU A 134 -29.14 -18.36 6.70
CA LEU A 134 -29.14 -19.73 7.19
C LEU A 134 -30.02 -20.59 6.27
N THR A 135 -29.43 -21.59 5.63
CA THR A 135 -30.11 -22.46 4.65
C THR A 135 -29.67 -23.91 4.76
N ASN A 136 -30.51 -24.84 4.28
CA ASN A 136 -30.18 -26.28 4.20
C ASN A 136 -29.29 -26.66 3.00
N LEU A 137 -29.04 -25.72 2.09
CA LEU A 137 -28.17 -25.89 0.92
C LEU A 137 -27.42 -24.59 0.66
N ARG A 138 -26.17 -24.67 0.20
CA ARG A 138 -25.40 -23.50 -0.20
C ARG A 138 -26.12 -22.78 -1.37
N PRO A 139 -26.57 -21.54 -1.18
CA PRO A 139 -27.27 -20.79 -2.23
C PRO A 139 -26.32 -20.51 -3.40
N ARG A 140 -26.79 -20.69 -4.64
CA ARG A 140 -26.03 -20.35 -5.86
C ARG A 140 -26.53 -19.06 -6.51
N SER A 141 -27.74 -18.64 -6.16
CA SER A 141 -28.38 -17.42 -6.66
C SER A 141 -29.44 -16.92 -5.68
N ILE A 142 -29.90 -15.68 -5.86
CA ILE A 142 -31.04 -15.13 -5.13
C ILE A 142 -32.28 -16.03 -5.25
N ALA A 143 -32.49 -16.66 -6.42
CA ALA A 143 -33.65 -17.52 -6.65
C ALA A 143 -33.70 -18.73 -5.69
N ASP A 144 -32.56 -19.18 -5.16
CA ASP A 144 -32.52 -20.25 -4.16
C ASP A 144 -33.03 -19.81 -2.79
N LEU A 145 -33.00 -18.50 -2.49
CA LEU A 145 -33.46 -17.88 -1.25
C LEU A 145 -34.97 -17.59 -1.25
N ILE A 146 -35.61 -17.53 -2.42
CA ILE A 146 -37.03 -17.15 -2.58
C ILE A 146 -37.94 -18.39 -2.71
N LYS A 147 -37.38 -19.61 -2.71
CA LYS A 147 -38.15 -20.85 -2.88
C LYS A 147 -39.12 -21.08 -1.70
N PRO A 148 -40.43 -21.26 -1.93
CA PRO A 148 -41.43 -21.42 -0.86
C PRO A 148 -41.18 -22.62 0.06
N ASP A 149 -40.59 -23.69 -0.47
CA ASP A 149 -40.47 -24.98 0.21
C ASP A 149 -39.17 -25.13 1.02
N LYS A 150 -38.42 -24.02 1.25
CA LYS A 150 -37.14 -24.06 1.97
C LYS A 150 -37.11 -23.05 3.12
N PRO A 151 -36.73 -23.47 4.33
CA PRO A 151 -36.58 -22.56 5.45
C PRO A 151 -35.38 -21.63 5.19
N LEU A 152 -35.65 -20.33 5.10
CA LEU A 152 -34.64 -19.27 5.07
C LEU A 152 -34.79 -18.44 6.33
N HIS A 153 -33.71 -18.35 7.11
CA HIS A 153 -33.65 -17.42 8.23
C HIS A 153 -32.48 -16.46 8.03
N PHE A 154 -32.72 -15.18 8.26
CA PHE A 154 -31.63 -14.21 8.43
C PHE A 154 -31.24 -14.18 9.89
N ALA A 155 -29.94 -14.18 10.16
CA ALA A 155 -29.44 -14.08 11.52
C ALA A 155 -28.25 -13.13 11.61
N TYR A 156 -28.10 -12.52 12.78
CA TYR A 156 -27.07 -11.57 13.14
C TYR A 156 -26.12 -12.19 14.16
N VAL A 157 -24.81 -12.09 13.96
CA VAL A 157 -23.81 -12.57 14.91
C VAL A 157 -23.63 -11.55 16.05
N SER A 158 -24.03 -11.93 17.26
CA SER A 158 -23.96 -11.09 18.47
C SER A 158 -22.57 -11.16 19.12
N ARG A 159 -22.09 -12.39 19.39
CA ARG A 159 -20.81 -12.67 20.06
C ARG A 159 -20.15 -13.93 19.51
N SER A 160 -18.83 -13.92 19.37
CA SER A 160 -17.98 -15.08 19.06
C SER A 160 -17.09 -15.39 20.26
N SER A 161 -17.05 -16.64 20.74
CA SER A 161 -16.09 -17.04 21.79
C SER A 161 -14.71 -17.36 21.19
N GLU A 162 -13.63 -16.97 21.88
CA GLU A 162 -12.23 -17.17 21.43
C GLU A 162 -11.62 -18.53 21.84
N GLU A 163 -12.36 -19.41 22.52
CA GLU A 163 -11.82 -20.71 22.97
C GLU A 163 -12.09 -21.86 21.97
N ASN A 164 -11.29 -22.94 22.10
CA ASN A 164 -11.00 -24.03 21.15
C ASN A 164 -12.18 -24.78 20.46
N GLU A 165 -13.43 -24.43 20.73
CA GLU A 165 -14.63 -24.72 19.94
C GLU A 165 -15.36 -23.41 19.61
N VAL A 166 -15.49 -23.07 18.33
CA VAL A 166 -16.09 -21.80 17.90
C VAL A 166 -17.61 -21.85 18.09
N LYS A 167 -18.07 -21.68 19.33
CA LYS A 167 -19.47 -21.44 19.65
C LYS A 167 -19.75 -19.95 19.51
N MET A 168 -20.87 -19.62 18.87
CA MET A 168 -21.24 -18.24 18.59
C MET A 168 -22.69 -18.01 18.94
N GLU A 169 -22.98 -16.86 19.55
CA GLU A 169 -24.36 -16.44 19.81
C GLU A 169 -24.89 -15.61 18.63
N ILE A 170 -26.03 -16.03 18.09
CA ILE A 170 -26.71 -15.38 16.97
C ILE A 170 -28.10 -14.92 17.39
N LEU A 171 -28.59 -13.84 16.77
CA LEU A 171 -29.97 -13.37 16.87
C LEU A 171 -30.67 -13.61 15.55
N SER A 172 -31.71 -14.45 15.55
CA SER A 172 -32.50 -14.77 14.35
C SER A 172 -33.61 -13.74 14.11
N SER A 173 -33.92 -13.46 12.84
CA SER A 173 -35.04 -12.59 12.43
C SER A 173 -36.38 -13.19 12.82
N GLU A 174 -36.49 -14.52 12.74
CA GLU A 174 -37.69 -15.29 13.03
C GLU A 174 -37.35 -16.57 13.78
N LYS A 175 -38.36 -17.27 14.30
CA LYS A 175 -38.14 -18.50 15.06
C LYS A 175 -37.64 -19.59 14.12
N ILE A 176 -36.48 -20.16 14.43
CA ILE A 176 -35.90 -21.27 13.66
C ILE A 176 -36.72 -22.54 13.91
N ASP A 177 -37.04 -23.26 12.84
CA ASP A 177 -37.84 -24.49 12.90
C ASP A 177 -37.21 -25.57 13.78
N ARG A 178 -38.05 -26.29 14.51
CA ARG A 178 -37.60 -27.37 15.41
C ARG A 178 -36.90 -28.51 14.68
N GLU A 179 -37.24 -28.73 13.40
CA GLU A 179 -36.61 -29.75 12.57
C GLU A 179 -35.18 -29.39 12.20
N LEU A 180 -34.91 -28.12 11.86
CA LEU A 180 -33.56 -27.59 11.65
C LEU A 180 -32.70 -27.70 12.92
N ILE A 181 -33.28 -27.44 14.09
CA ILE A 181 -32.58 -27.56 15.39
C ILE A 181 -32.25 -29.03 15.72
N LYS A 182 -33.08 -29.99 15.28
CA LYS A 182 -32.93 -31.42 15.59
C LYS A 182 -32.24 -32.23 14.49
N ALA A 183 -31.92 -31.63 13.35
CA ALA A 183 -31.33 -32.31 12.20
C ALA A 183 -29.92 -32.82 12.54
N LYS A 184 -29.81 -34.07 13.00
CA LYS A 184 -28.52 -34.76 13.21
C LYS A 184 -27.83 -35.16 11.89
N ASN A 185 -28.58 -35.23 10.78
CA ASN A 185 -28.11 -35.73 9.47
C ASN A 185 -28.25 -34.73 8.30
N GLY A 186 -28.70 -33.49 8.54
CA GLY A 186 -28.85 -32.46 7.51
C GLY A 186 -27.67 -31.49 7.50
N ARG A 187 -27.10 -31.20 6.32
CA ARG A 187 -26.06 -30.16 6.18
C ARG A 187 -26.72 -28.79 6.26
N ILE A 188 -26.29 -27.93 7.18
CA ILE A 188 -26.78 -26.56 7.30
C ILE A 188 -25.64 -25.61 6.95
N PHE A 189 -25.92 -24.66 6.09
CA PHE A 189 -24.97 -23.66 5.62
C PHE A 189 -25.33 -22.28 6.14
N ILE A 190 -24.32 -21.52 6.52
CA ILE A 190 -24.42 -20.08 6.71
C ILE A 190 -23.65 -19.38 5.60
N THR A 191 -24.28 -18.39 4.98
CA THR A 191 -23.70 -17.62 3.87
C THR A 191 -23.68 -16.14 4.22
N TYR A 192 -22.49 -15.54 4.21
CA TYR A 192 -22.31 -14.12 4.53
C TYR A 192 -23.09 -13.21 3.57
N LEU A 193 -23.74 -12.18 4.10
CA LEU A 193 -24.43 -11.16 3.29
C LEU A 193 -23.83 -9.78 3.49
N MET A 194 -23.73 -9.30 4.74
CA MET A 194 -23.13 -8.00 5.06
C MET A 194 -22.74 -7.91 6.54
N ASN A 195 -21.86 -6.97 6.90
CA ASN A 195 -21.61 -6.59 8.29
C ASN A 195 -22.31 -5.26 8.60
N ILE A 196 -23.29 -5.25 9.51
CA ILE A 196 -24.14 -4.08 9.79
C ILE A 196 -23.54 -3.13 10.84
N THR A 197 -22.38 -3.44 11.42
CA THR A 197 -21.81 -2.72 12.57
C THR A 197 -21.67 -1.22 12.34
N THR A 198 -21.14 -0.82 11.18
CA THR A 198 -20.95 0.60 10.83
C THR A 198 -22.28 1.33 10.78
N ASN A 199 -23.26 0.78 10.07
CA ASN A 199 -24.60 1.37 9.94
C ASN A 199 -25.30 1.47 11.31
N MET A 200 -25.15 0.48 12.19
CA MET A 200 -25.67 0.56 13.56
C MET A 200 -25.01 1.65 14.41
N ARG A 201 -23.70 1.85 14.27
CA ARG A 201 -22.97 2.93 14.99
C ARG A 201 -23.44 4.31 14.52
N ILE A 202 -23.61 4.51 13.21
CA ILE A 202 -24.17 5.74 12.65
C ILE A 202 -25.60 5.93 13.15
N TRP A 203 -26.45 4.89 13.11
CA TRP A 203 -27.84 4.98 13.60
C TRP A 203 -27.91 5.39 15.07
N LYS A 204 -27.01 4.86 15.92
CA LYS A 204 -26.91 5.25 17.33
C LYS A 204 -26.47 6.72 17.47
N ALA A 205 -25.53 7.19 16.66
CA ALA A 205 -25.13 8.59 16.64
C ALA A 205 -26.26 9.53 16.14
N LEU A 206 -27.14 9.06 15.26
CA LEU A 206 -28.33 9.79 14.81
C LEU A 206 -29.51 9.73 15.80
N ASN A 207 -29.44 8.83 16.79
CA ASN A 207 -30.44 8.68 17.85
C ASN A 207 -29.77 8.70 19.24
N PRO A 208 -29.08 9.80 19.61
CA PRO A 208 -28.31 9.86 20.84
C PRO A 208 -29.24 9.86 22.06
N ASP A 209 -28.82 9.18 23.13
CA ASP A 209 -29.56 9.14 24.41
C ASP A 209 -29.63 10.55 25.01
N PRO A 210 -30.83 11.05 25.38
CA PRO A 210 -31.01 12.34 26.01
C PRO A 210 -30.07 12.63 27.19
N LYS A 211 -29.63 11.60 27.93
CA LYS A 211 -28.77 11.73 29.12
C LYS A 211 -27.26 11.79 28.83
N SER A 212 -26.80 11.44 27.63
CA SER A 212 -25.37 11.34 27.27
C SER A 212 -24.96 12.21 26.07
N LYS A 213 -25.85 13.12 25.66
CA LYS A 213 -25.71 13.96 24.46
C LYS A 213 -24.58 15.00 24.62
N ASN A 214 -23.50 14.88 23.85
CA ASN A 214 -22.62 16.01 23.57
C ASN A 214 -22.97 16.58 22.19
N LEU A 215 -23.85 17.58 22.14
CA LEU A 215 -24.28 18.19 20.88
C LEU A 215 -23.60 19.50 20.54
N GLY A 216 -22.78 20.08 21.40
CA GLY A 216 -22.32 21.45 21.16
C GLY A 216 -21.48 21.60 19.89
N LEU A 217 -20.67 20.59 19.54
CA LEU A 217 -19.98 20.56 18.24
C LEU A 217 -20.95 20.44 17.06
N ILE A 218 -22.00 19.63 17.18
CA ILE A 218 -23.05 19.52 16.16
C ILE A 218 -23.76 20.87 16.00
N GLN A 219 -24.14 21.53 17.10
CA GLN A 219 -24.75 22.84 17.05
C GLN A 219 -23.83 23.89 16.40
N LYS A 220 -22.52 23.84 16.68
CA LYS A 220 -21.53 24.73 16.07
C LYS A 220 -21.42 24.57 14.56
N VAL A 221 -21.50 23.34 14.03
CA VAL A 221 -21.47 23.10 12.56
C VAL A 221 -22.81 23.36 11.87
N LEU A 222 -23.90 23.55 12.64
CA LEU A 222 -25.22 23.91 12.13
C LEU A 222 -25.39 25.41 11.98
N GLN A 223 -25.00 26.17 13.01
CA GLN A 223 -25.19 27.62 13.10
C GLN A 223 -23.95 28.41 12.62
N TYR A 224 -23.18 27.83 11.69
CA TYR A 224 -21.93 28.44 11.25
C TYR A 224 -22.18 29.82 10.62
N ASN A 225 -21.48 30.84 11.12
CA ASN A 225 -21.47 32.19 10.56
C ASN A 225 -20.02 32.67 10.35
N SER A 226 -19.64 32.87 9.08
CA SER A 226 -18.26 33.24 8.69
C SER A 226 -17.77 34.55 9.29
N LEU A 227 -18.65 35.48 9.64
CA LEU A 227 -18.29 36.76 10.26
C LEU A 227 -17.90 36.64 11.75
N VAL A 228 -18.36 35.58 12.42
CA VAL A 228 -18.21 35.40 13.88
C VAL A 228 -17.30 34.21 14.23
N ASP A 229 -17.25 33.19 13.36
CA ASP A 229 -16.70 31.88 13.70
C ASP A 229 -15.29 31.61 13.16
N ASP A 230 -14.76 32.46 12.28
CA ASP A 230 -13.44 32.27 11.67
C ASP A 230 -12.30 32.83 12.52
N GLU A 231 -12.50 33.95 13.22
CA GLU A 231 -11.46 34.62 13.98
C GLU A 231 -12.00 35.14 15.31
N CYS A 232 -11.31 34.82 16.40
CA CYS A 232 -11.64 35.35 17.71
C CYS A 232 -11.03 36.75 17.85
N VAL A 233 -11.85 37.79 17.67
CA VAL A 233 -11.43 39.20 17.74
C VAL A 233 -10.71 39.52 19.07
N ASN A 234 -11.16 38.92 20.18
CA ASN A 234 -10.57 39.10 21.51
C ASN A 234 -9.20 38.41 21.65
N CYS A 235 -8.95 37.30 20.94
CA CYS A 235 -7.63 36.65 20.95
C CYS A 235 -6.62 37.30 20.00
N ASN A 236 -7.08 38.09 19.03
CA ASN A 236 -6.23 38.81 18.09
C ASN A 236 -5.80 40.20 18.60
N SER A 237 -6.46 40.73 19.64
CA SER A 237 -6.25 42.09 20.17
C SER A 237 -5.44 42.15 21.47
N GLU A 238 -5.23 41.03 22.16
CA GLU A 238 -4.40 40.97 23.36
C GLU A 238 -2.96 40.51 23.04
N GLU A 239 -1.99 41.16 23.68
CA GLU A 239 -0.60 40.68 23.83
C GLU A 239 -0.50 39.28 24.48
N SER A 240 -1.62 38.65 24.88
CA SER A 240 -1.71 37.30 25.46
C SER A 240 -1.34 36.18 24.47
N CYS A 241 -1.29 36.47 23.16
CA CYS A 241 -0.71 35.56 22.16
C CYS A 241 0.84 35.49 22.19
N ASN A 242 1.53 36.41 22.89
CA ASN A 242 3.00 36.35 23.05
C ASN A 242 3.46 35.25 24.03
N VAL A 243 2.58 34.77 24.91
CA VAL A 243 2.90 33.64 25.82
C VAL A 243 3.05 32.31 25.04
N MET A 244 2.62 32.26 23.78
CA MET A 244 2.75 31.07 22.92
C MET A 244 4.09 30.94 22.19
N ARG A 245 4.97 31.95 22.20
CA ARG A 245 6.34 31.81 21.69
C ARG A 245 7.28 31.23 22.75
N SER A 246 6.91 30.12 23.41
CA SER A 246 7.91 29.41 24.19
C SER A 246 8.98 28.91 23.22
N SER A 247 10.25 29.24 23.50
CA SER A 247 11.41 28.78 22.72
C SER A 247 11.35 27.26 22.50
N ASP A 248 10.84 26.53 23.49
CA ASP A 248 10.79 25.06 23.49
C ASP A 248 9.81 24.48 22.46
N MET A 249 8.69 25.15 22.17
CA MET A 249 7.73 24.67 21.17
C MET A 249 8.25 24.89 19.75
N PHE A 250 8.84 26.06 19.47
CA PHE A 250 9.48 26.33 18.19
C PHE A 250 10.71 25.43 17.97
N ASN A 251 11.49 25.18 19.02
CA ASN A 251 12.61 24.23 18.98
C ASN A 251 12.13 22.80 18.73
N CYS A 252 11.05 22.35 19.39
CA CYS A 252 10.44 21.04 19.13
C CYS A 252 9.90 20.90 17.70
N LEU A 253 9.29 21.95 17.14
CA LEU A 253 8.78 21.92 15.76
C LEU A 253 9.91 21.99 14.72
N GLY A 254 11.04 22.63 15.07
CA GLY A 254 12.23 22.74 14.23
C GLY A 254 12.86 21.40 13.87
N SER A 255 12.79 20.40 14.77
CA SER A 255 13.36 19.07 14.53
C SER A 255 12.54 18.19 13.58
N PHE A 256 11.28 18.52 13.32
CA PHE A 256 10.39 17.70 12.48
C PHE A 256 10.51 17.96 10.97
N GLY A 257 11.31 18.95 10.57
CA GLY A 257 11.43 19.35 9.16
C GLY A 257 10.07 19.69 8.56
N LEU A 258 9.27 20.48 9.28
CA LEU A 258 7.98 20.99 8.83
C LEU A 258 8.19 22.30 8.08
N ASP A 259 7.38 22.56 7.05
CA ASP A 259 7.31 23.89 6.44
C ASP A 259 6.46 24.85 7.27
N GLU A 260 6.47 26.12 6.86
CA GLU A 260 5.76 27.18 7.57
C GLU A 260 4.25 26.97 7.55
N SER A 261 3.66 26.51 6.44
CA SER A 261 2.23 26.24 6.37
C SER A 261 1.80 25.15 7.35
N GLN A 262 2.62 24.11 7.52
CA GLN A 262 2.40 23.03 8.48
C GLN A 262 2.58 23.51 9.93
N LYS A 263 3.62 24.30 10.21
CA LYS A 263 3.86 24.88 11.55
C LYS A 263 2.71 25.80 11.95
N GLU A 264 2.32 26.73 11.09
CA GLU A 264 1.20 27.63 11.33
C GLU A 264 -0.09 26.84 11.56
N ALA A 265 -0.34 25.76 10.81
CA ALA A 265 -1.50 24.90 11.01
C ALA A 265 -1.53 24.29 12.42
N ILE A 266 -0.38 23.82 12.92
CA ILE A 266 -0.24 23.25 14.26
C ILE A 266 -0.43 24.33 15.33
N LEU A 267 0.31 25.44 15.22
CA LEU A 267 0.29 26.54 16.19
C LEU A 267 -1.10 27.14 16.34
N SER A 268 -1.78 27.43 15.24
CA SER A 268 -3.14 27.97 15.27
C SER A 268 -4.15 26.93 15.76
N SER A 269 -3.90 25.62 15.63
CA SER A 269 -4.75 24.57 16.22
C SER A 269 -4.64 24.52 17.75
N ILE A 270 -3.42 24.65 18.28
CA ILE A 270 -3.17 24.73 19.72
C ILE A 270 -3.75 26.03 20.30
N SER A 271 -3.59 27.13 19.57
CA SER A 271 -4.15 28.45 19.93
C SER A 271 -5.67 28.39 20.03
N LEU A 272 -6.31 27.78 19.03
CA LEU A 272 -7.75 27.57 19.01
C LEU A 272 -8.21 26.81 20.26
N ARG A 273 -7.51 25.73 20.65
CA ARG A 273 -7.84 24.99 21.87
C ARG A 273 -7.83 25.88 23.12
N LYS A 274 -6.80 26.71 23.30
CA LYS A 274 -6.64 27.54 24.50
C LYS A 274 -7.59 28.74 24.59
N CYS A 275 -8.24 29.11 23.48
CA CYS A 275 -9.21 30.22 23.47
C CYS A 275 -10.37 29.99 24.47
N LEU A 276 -10.56 30.88 25.43
CA LEU A 276 -11.67 30.76 26.40
C LEU A 276 -12.97 31.41 25.92
N HIS A 277 -12.92 32.18 24.82
CA HIS A 277 -14.05 32.95 24.28
C HIS A 277 -15.07 32.12 23.48
N GLN A 278 -14.70 30.90 23.07
CA GLN A 278 -15.59 29.99 22.36
C GLN A 278 -15.62 28.64 23.08
N GLU A 279 -16.81 28.15 23.43
CA GLU A 279 -16.93 26.86 24.11
C GLU A 279 -16.68 25.68 23.13
N TYR A 280 -17.23 25.76 21.92
CA TYR A 280 -17.13 24.73 20.89
C TYR A 280 -16.45 25.25 19.62
N LYS A 281 -15.48 24.51 19.11
CA LYS A 281 -14.56 25.00 18.07
C LYS A 281 -14.32 23.96 16.99
N VAL A 282 -14.34 24.39 15.73
CA VAL A 282 -14.10 23.54 14.57
C VAL A 282 -13.09 24.21 13.64
N LYS A 283 -12.05 23.48 13.26
CA LYS A 283 -11.01 23.93 12.33
C LYS A 283 -10.89 23.00 11.15
N LEU A 284 -10.70 23.57 9.96
CA LEU A 284 -10.42 22.85 8.72
C LEU A 284 -8.96 23.04 8.31
N ILE A 285 -8.25 21.95 8.06
CA ILE A 285 -6.93 21.95 7.44
C ILE A 285 -7.07 21.27 6.07
N TRP A 286 -6.76 22.01 5.02
CA TRP A 286 -6.81 21.54 3.65
C TRP A 286 -5.43 21.09 3.20
N GLY A 287 -5.29 19.79 2.94
CA GLY A 287 -4.01 19.22 2.52
C GLY A 287 -4.11 18.49 1.19
N PRO A 288 -3.74 19.14 0.08
CA PRO A 288 -3.57 18.49 -1.21
C PRO A 288 -2.61 17.27 -1.18
N PRO A 289 -2.56 16.44 -2.23
CA PRO A 289 -1.69 15.26 -2.29
C PRO A 289 -0.21 15.63 -2.12
N GLY A 290 0.51 14.86 -1.31
CA GLY A 290 1.94 15.06 -1.08
C GLY A 290 2.30 16.22 -0.14
N THR A 291 1.32 16.93 0.44
CA THR A 291 1.56 18.09 1.32
C THR A 291 1.82 17.75 2.78
N GLY A 292 1.91 16.45 3.11
CA GLY A 292 2.23 16.01 4.46
C GLY A 292 1.08 16.12 5.46
N LYS A 293 -0.19 15.95 5.05
CA LYS A 293 -1.36 15.85 5.96
C LYS A 293 -1.08 15.01 7.20
N THR A 294 -0.81 13.73 7.00
CA THR A 294 -0.54 12.75 8.07
C THR A 294 0.69 13.11 8.89
N LYS A 295 1.71 13.74 8.28
CA LYS A 295 2.89 14.27 9.00
C LYS A 295 2.47 15.42 9.95
N THR A 296 1.65 16.34 9.45
CA THR A 296 1.10 17.47 10.23
C THR A 296 0.24 16.97 11.38
N VAL A 297 -0.61 15.96 11.16
CA VAL A 297 -1.41 15.32 12.22
C VAL A 297 -0.51 14.67 13.27
N ALA A 298 0.47 13.86 12.87
CA ALA A 298 1.38 13.21 13.81
C ALA A 298 2.18 14.22 14.63
N SER A 299 2.68 15.30 14.01
CA SER A 299 3.39 16.37 14.71
C SER A 299 2.47 17.17 15.65
N LEU A 300 1.23 17.46 15.26
CA LEU A 300 0.23 18.07 16.15
C LEU A 300 -0.01 17.21 17.39
N LEU A 301 -0.24 15.91 17.20
CA LEU A 301 -0.47 14.95 18.29
C LEU A 301 0.75 14.83 19.20
N PHE A 302 1.95 14.82 18.63
CA PHE A 302 3.20 14.83 19.39
C PHE A 302 3.27 16.06 20.30
N VAL A 303 2.99 17.26 19.78
CA VAL A 303 3.06 18.50 20.57
C VAL A 303 2.01 18.48 21.68
N ILE A 304 0.78 18.02 21.40
CA ILE A 304 -0.26 17.87 22.41
C ILE A 304 0.16 16.88 23.50
N LEU A 305 0.78 15.75 23.12
CA LEU A 305 1.25 14.71 24.02
C LEU A 305 2.37 15.22 24.93
N LYS A 306 3.41 15.87 24.38
CA LYS A 306 4.53 16.43 25.15
C LYS A 306 4.09 17.52 26.11
N GLN A 307 3.15 18.37 25.70
CA GLN A 307 2.62 19.43 26.56
C GLN A 307 1.60 18.91 27.59
N ARG A 308 1.30 17.60 27.62
CA ARG A 308 0.21 16.99 28.40
C ARG A 308 -1.08 17.80 28.34
N CYS A 309 -1.37 18.29 27.14
CA CYS A 309 -2.37 19.31 26.91
C CYS A 309 -3.77 18.76 27.24
N CYS A 310 -4.16 17.68 26.57
CA CYS A 310 -5.46 17.04 26.70
C CYS A 310 -5.41 15.59 26.22
N ARG A 311 -6.38 14.78 26.67
CA ARG A 311 -6.70 13.52 26.01
C ARG A 311 -7.35 13.81 24.65
N THR A 312 -6.70 13.33 23.59
CA THR A 312 -7.08 13.58 22.21
C THR A 312 -7.44 12.28 21.52
N LEU A 313 -8.60 12.24 20.88
CA LEU A 313 -9.00 11.13 20.02
C LEU A 313 -8.62 11.45 18.58
N THR A 314 -7.88 10.54 17.94
CA THR A 314 -7.60 10.64 16.51
C THR A 314 -8.37 9.57 15.76
N CYS A 315 -9.01 9.95 14.65
CA CYS A 315 -9.77 9.05 13.80
C CYS A 315 -9.39 9.26 12.33
N ALA A 316 -9.60 8.22 11.52
CA ALA A 316 -9.53 8.29 10.07
C ALA A 316 -10.54 7.28 9.47
N PRO A 317 -11.03 7.49 8.23
CA PRO A 317 -12.01 6.62 7.57
C PRO A 317 -11.49 5.20 7.28
N THR A 318 -10.16 5.01 7.20
CA THR A 318 -9.55 3.71 6.87
C THR A 318 -8.54 3.27 7.92
N ASN A 319 -8.46 1.95 8.16
CA ASN A 319 -7.45 1.37 9.06
C ASN A 319 -6.02 1.75 8.66
N VAL A 320 -5.74 1.80 7.36
CA VAL A 320 -4.43 2.17 6.82
C VAL A 320 -4.05 3.59 7.24
N ALA A 321 -4.98 4.56 7.13
CA ALA A 321 -4.73 5.93 7.57
C ALA A 321 -4.50 6.02 9.08
N VAL A 322 -5.29 5.29 9.90
CA VAL A 322 -5.08 5.23 11.36
C VAL A 322 -3.69 4.70 11.71
N ILE A 323 -3.26 3.62 11.07
CA ILE A 323 -1.94 3.01 11.28
C ILE A 323 -0.82 3.95 10.85
N GLN A 324 -0.96 4.64 9.71
CA GLN A 324 0.05 5.59 9.24
C GLN A 324 0.24 6.77 10.21
N VAL A 325 -0.84 7.31 10.78
CA VAL A 325 -0.76 8.34 11.82
C VAL A 325 -0.10 7.77 13.09
N ALA A 326 -0.56 6.62 13.56
CA ALA A 326 -0.04 5.98 14.77
C ALA A 326 1.47 5.67 14.65
N LYS A 327 1.89 5.07 13.54
CA LYS A 327 3.29 4.74 13.26
C LYS A 327 4.17 5.99 13.31
N ARG A 328 3.78 7.05 12.60
CA ARG A 328 4.53 8.31 12.59
C ARG A 328 4.60 8.94 13.98
N LEU A 329 3.49 8.97 14.72
CA LEU A 329 3.47 9.50 16.09
C LEU A 329 4.39 8.70 17.01
N VAL A 330 4.30 7.37 17.00
CA VAL A 330 5.14 6.49 17.83
C VAL A 330 6.62 6.66 17.49
N THR A 331 6.98 6.71 16.20
CA THR A 331 8.37 6.95 15.78
C THR A 331 8.89 8.30 16.28
N LEU A 332 8.15 9.39 16.03
CA LEU A 332 8.53 10.72 16.51
C LEU A 332 8.64 10.77 18.04
N TYR A 333 7.73 10.08 18.73
CA TYR A 333 7.73 10.05 20.18
C TYR A 333 8.92 9.26 20.73
N LEU A 334 9.19 8.06 20.22
CA LEU A 334 10.34 7.22 20.58
C LEU A 334 11.68 7.96 20.42
N GLU A 335 11.86 8.68 19.31
CA GLU A 335 13.07 9.48 19.06
C GLU A 335 13.26 10.62 20.08
N SER A 336 12.17 11.04 20.74
CA SER A 336 12.17 12.12 21.74
C SER A 336 12.22 11.63 23.20
N LEU A 337 12.20 10.31 23.43
CA LEU A 337 12.19 9.75 24.78
C LEU A 337 13.60 9.74 25.36
N THR A 338 13.75 10.25 26.58
CA THR A 338 15.01 10.18 27.32
C THR A 338 15.23 8.82 27.96
N TYR A 339 14.17 8.03 28.16
CA TYR A 339 14.21 6.74 28.87
C TYR A 339 13.44 5.66 28.08
N HIS A 340 14.14 4.91 27.23
CA HIS A 340 13.64 3.75 26.48
C HIS A 340 12.19 3.94 25.96
N THR A 341 11.23 3.15 26.46
CA THR A 341 9.81 3.14 26.07
C THR A 341 8.89 3.89 27.04
N TYR A 342 9.44 4.53 28.08
CA TYR A 342 8.66 5.23 29.09
C TYR A 342 7.87 6.39 28.48
N GLY A 343 6.55 6.33 28.59
CA GLY A 343 5.61 7.30 27.99
C GLY A 343 4.81 6.76 26.81
N LEU A 344 5.17 5.59 26.24
CA LEU A 344 4.35 4.93 25.21
C LEU A 344 2.94 4.58 25.72
N GLY A 345 2.80 4.33 27.02
CA GLY A 345 1.51 4.09 27.67
C GLY A 345 0.50 5.25 27.59
N ASP A 346 0.92 6.46 27.20
CA ASP A 346 0.00 7.57 26.91
C ASP A 346 -0.65 7.47 25.52
N ILE A 347 -0.11 6.61 24.65
CA ILE A 347 -0.66 6.32 23.33
C ILE A 347 -1.43 5.00 23.40
N VAL A 348 -2.64 4.99 22.84
CA VAL A 348 -3.47 3.78 22.73
C VAL A 348 -3.98 3.68 21.30
N LEU A 349 -3.60 2.60 20.63
CA LEU A 349 -4.17 2.17 19.36
C LEU A 349 -5.18 1.05 19.63
N PHE A 350 -6.40 1.14 19.11
CA PHE A 350 -7.41 0.11 19.29
C PHE A 350 -8.18 -0.15 17.99
N GLY A 351 -8.61 -1.39 17.80
CA GLY A 351 -9.33 -1.84 16.61
C GLY A 351 -9.27 -3.36 16.46
N ASN A 352 -9.76 -3.87 15.34
CA ASN A 352 -9.70 -5.29 15.03
C ASN A 352 -8.28 -5.64 14.53
N GLU A 353 -7.58 -6.51 15.26
CA GLU A 353 -6.21 -6.96 15.00
C GLU A 353 -6.03 -7.48 13.56
N LYS A 354 -6.86 -8.45 13.13
CA LYS A 354 -6.83 -9.05 11.79
C LYS A 354 -7.01 -8.01 10.69
N ARG A 355 -8.00 -7.10 10.83
CA ARG A 355 -8.33 -6.07 9.81
C ARG A 355 -7.32 -4.91 9.78
N MET A 356 -6.61 -4.68 10.88
CA MET A 356 -5.54 -3.69 10.96
C MET A 356 -4.17 -4.28 10.61
N LYS A 357 -4.03 -5.61 10.57
CA LYS A 357 -2.76 -6.31 10.29
C LYS A 357 -1.63 -5.81 11.19
N ILE A 358 -1.90 -5.75 12.50
CA ILE A 358 -0.93 -5.23 13.48
C ILE A 358 0.37 -6.07 13.47
N ASP A 359 0.29 -7.35 13.15
CA ASP A 359 1.46 -8.24 12.99
C ASP A 359 2.48 -7.73 11.96
N ASP A 360 2.05 -6.99 10.93
CA ASP A 360 2.92 -6.38 9.91
C ASP A 360 3.62 -5.10 10.43
N HIS A 361 3.28 -4.63 11.63
CA HIS A 361 3.67 -3.34 12.20
C HIS A 361 4.22 -3.50 13.63
N TYR A 362 5.38 -4.16 13.75
CA TYR A 362 6.02 -4.47 15.04
C TYR A 362 6.22 -3.23 15.94
N GLU A 363 6.45 -2.05 15.35
CA GLU A 363 6.61 -0.80 16.08
C GLU A 363 5.34 -0.30 16.79
N LEU A 364 4.17 -0.84 16.44
CA LEU A 364 2.88 -0.49 17.03
C LEU A 364 2.38 -1.47 18.08
N VAL A 365 3.06 -2.60 18.27
CA VAL A 365 2.68 -3.65 19.22
C VAL A 365 2.56 -3.07 20.63
N ASP A 366 3.52 -2.24 21.05
CA ASP A 366 3.60 -1.70 22.41
C ASP A 366 2.44 -0.74 22.76
N VAL A 367 1.79 -0.15 21.74
CA VAL A 367 0.68 0.80 21.89
C VAL A 367 -0.68 0.19 21.56
N PHE A 368 -0.73 -1.05 21.04
CA PHE A 368 -1.98 -1.71 20.68
C PHE A 368 -2.71 -2.24 21.92
N LEU A 369 -3.99 -1.90 22.05
CA LEU A 369 -4.77 -2.11 23.27
C LEU A 369 -4.85 -3.59 23.68
N LYS A 370 -5.01 -4.51 22.73
CA LYS A 370 -5.13 -5.95 23.04
C LYS A 370 -3.86 -6.48 23.70
N TYR A 371 -2.71 -6.33 23.06
CA TYR A 371 -1.42 -6.77 23.61
C TYR A 371 -1.10 -6.06 24.92
N ARG A 372 -1.41 -4.76 25.00
CA ARG A 372 -1.27 -3.99 26.23
C ARG A 372 -2.08 -4.60 27.38
N VAL A 373 -3.33 -5.00 27.14
CA VAL A 373 -4.18 -5.64 28.15
C VAL A 373 -3.61 -7.00 28.54
N GLU A 374 -3.21 -7.84 27.59
CA GLU A 374 -2.61 -9.16 27.85
C GLU A 374 -1.32 -9.05 28.69
N ILE A 375 -0.44 -8.11 28.36
CA ILE A 375 0.81 -7.85 29.07
C ILE A 375 0.54 -7.32 30.49
N LEU A 376 -0.38 -6.35 30.63
CA LEU A 376 -0.72 -5.80 31.94
C LEU A 376 -1.46 -6.81 32.82
N GLU A 377 -2.30 -7.67 32.24
CA GLU A 377 -2.94 -8.77 32.93
C GLU A 377 -1.89 -9.72 33.51
N GLU A 378 -0.88 -10.10 32.71
CA GLU A 378 0.25 -10.93 33.16
C GLU A 378 1.04 -10.26 34.30
N CYS A 379 1.29 -8.95 34.21
CA CYS A 379 1.96 -8.18 35.26
C CYS A 379 1.12 -8.04 36.53
N LEU A 380 -0.20 -8.10 36.43
CA LEU A 380 -1.14 -7.92 37.54
C LEU A 380 -1.74 -9.25 38.04
N LYS A 381 -1.29 -10.40 37.52
CA LYS A 381 -1.76 -11.73 37.94
C LYS A 381 -1.55 -11.93 39.46
N PRO A 382 -2.58 -12.41 40.20
CA PRO A 382 -2.49 -12.53 41.65
C PRO A 382 -1.39 -13.46 42.17
N LEU A 383 -1.03 -14.51 41.42
CA LEU A 383 -0.09 -15.55 41.85
C LEU A 383 1.31 -15.46 41.20
N THR A 384 1.43 -14.79 40.06
CA THR A 384 2.68 -14.74 39.27
C THR A 384 3.02 -13.34 38.75
N GLY A 385 2.17 -12.34 39.00
CA GLY A 385 2.40 -10.95 38.61
C GLY A 385 3.32 -10.22 39.59
N TRP A 386 3.55 -8.93 39.34
CA TRP A 386 4.47 -8.05 40.06
C TRP A 386 4.40 -8.21 41.58
N ARG A 387 3.18 -8.16 42.16
CA ARG A 387 2.98 -8.27 43.61
C ARG A 387 3.44 -9.63 44.14
N ALA A 388 3.01 -10.72 43.53
CA ALA A 388 3.38 -12.06 43.95
C ALA A 388 4.88 -12.34 43.77
N SER A 389 5.49 -11.83 42.69
CA SER A 389 6.93 -11.95 42.47
C SER A 389 7.73 -11.15 43.49
N LEU A 390 7.24 -9.98 43.89
CA LEU A 390 7.87 -9.15 44.91
C LEU A 390 7.77 -9.81 46.29
N ASP A 391 6.59 -10.33 46.65
CA ASP A 391 6.36 -11.10 47.88
C ASP A 391 7.26 -12.36 47.91
N SER A 392 7.40 -13.04 46.78
CA SER A 392 8.27 -14.21 46.62
C SER A 392 9.75 -13.86 46.77
N MET A 393 10.22 -12.74 46.22
CA MET A 393 11.60 -12.28 46.40
C MET A 393 11.89 -11.92 47.86
N MET A 394 10.96 -11.21 48.50
CA MET A 394 11.06 -10.87 49.92
C MET A 394 11.16 -12.12 50.79
N TYR A 395 10.35 -13.15 50.53
CA TYR A 395 10.41 -14.41 51.28
C TYR A 395 11.72 -15.17 51.07
N LEU A 396 12.22 -15.24 49.82
CA LEU A 396 13.51 -15.88 49.50
C LEU A 396 14.68 -15.22 50.25
N LEU A 397 14.67 -13.89 50.38
CA LEU A 397 15.72 -13.13 51.05
C LEU A 397 15.59 -13.12 52.58
N SER A 398 14.37 -13.26 53.10
CA SER A 398 14.12 -13.21 54.54
C SER A 398 14.39 -14.54 55.25
N ASP A 399 14.03 -15.68 54.64
CA ASP A 399 14.30 -17.02 55.19
C ASP A 399 14.59 -18.05 54.07
N PRO A 400 15.81 -18.06 53.52
CA PRO A 400 16.15 -18.96 52.43
C PRO A 400 16.20 -20.43 52.84
N GLN A 401 16.54 -20.72 54.11
CA GLN A 401 16.74 -22.09 54.59
C GLN A 401 15.41 -22.83 54.73
N ALA A 402 14.37 -22.18 55.28
CA ALA A 402 13.02 -22.75 55.34
C ALA A 402 12.48 -23.08 53.94
N ARG A 403 12.73 -22.18 52.97
CA ARG A 403 12.28 -22.37 51.59
C ARG A 403 13.00 -23.50 50.87
N TYR A 404 14.30 -23.67 51.12
CA TYR A 404 15.04 -24.84 50.63
C TYR A 404 14.54 -26.13 51.28
N ASN A 405 14.30 -26.13 52.59
CA ASN A 405 13.76 -27.30 53.29
C ASN A 405 12.37 -27.69 52.76
N ALA A 406 11.51 -26.72 52.44
CA ALA A 406 10.22 -26.96 51.76
C ALA A 406 10.38 -27.51 50.33
N TYR A 407 11.43 -27.09 49.62
CA TYR A 407 11.82 -27.66 48.32
C TYR A 407 12.23 -29.14 48.43
N ILE A 408 13.03 -29.48 49.44
CA ILE A 408 13.42 -30.87 49.75
C ILE A 408 12.21 -31.70 50.17
N ALA A 409 11.28 -31.13 50.93
CA ALA A 409 10.09 -31.80 51.46
C ALA A 409 8.97 -32.01 50.41
N GLY A 410 9.09 -31.43 49.20
CA GLY A 410 8.13 -31.62 48.12
C GLY A 410 6.78 -30.92 48.31
N ASP A 411 6.76 -29.81 49.07
CA ASP A 411 5.55 -29.17 49.56
C ASP A 411 4.72 -28.49 48.44
N LYS A 412 3.41 -28.24 48.65
CA LYS A 412 2.49 -27.76 47.59
C LYS A 412 2.92 -26.44 46.92
N GLU A 413 3.68 -25.58 47.61
CA GLU A 413 4.25 -24.34 47.06
C GLU A 413 5.28 -24.59 45.94
N THR A 414 6.02 -25.70 46.00
CA THR A 414 7.01 -26.07 44.97
C THR A 414 6.35 -26.45 43.62
N LYS A 415 5.07 -26.85 43.64
CA LYS A 415 4.28 -27.10 42.42
C LYS A 415 3.79 -25.82 41.74
N ILE A 416 3.62 -24.73 42.50
CA ILE A 416 3.28 -23.40 41.98
C ILE A 416 4.51 -22.79 41.30
N ASP A 417 5.68 -22.92 41.93
CA ASP A 417 6.97 -22.51 41.37
C ASP A 417 7.34 -23.27 40.08
N LYS A 418 7.05 -24.59 40.01
CA LYS A 418 7.19 -25.38 38.77
C LYS A 418 6.18 -24.99 37.66
N LYS A 419 4.97 -24.52 38.03
CA LYS A 419 4.00 -23.96 37.07
C LYS A 419 4.41 -22.56 36.58
N ALA A 420 5.03 -21.74 37.43
CA ALA A 420 5.56 -20.42 37.08
C ALA A 420 6.76 -20.51 36.12
N GLU A 421 7.67 -21.48 36.32
CA GLU A 421 8.79 -21.77 35.40
C GLU A 421 8.30 -22.26 34.01
N ASN A 422 7.24 -23.08 33.98
CA ASN A 422 6.61 -23.50 32.71
C ASN A 422 5.82 -22.37 32.03
N GLY A 423 5.17 -21.47 32.79
CA GLY A 423 4.46 -20.31 32.26
C GLY A 423 5.39 -19.24 31.67
N ALA A 424 6.54 -18.99 32.31
CA ALA A 424 7.58 -18.10 31.80
C ALA A 424 8.19 -18.62 30.48
N ASN A 425 8.39 -19.93 30.35
CA ASN A 425 8.88 -20.54 29.11
C ASN A 425 7.85 -20.49 27.97
N VAL A 426 6.55 -20.69 28.23
CA VAL A 426 5.51 -20.63 27.19
C VAL A 426 5.28 -19.18 26.70
N VAL A 427 5.33 -18.18 27.59
CA VAL A 427 5.21 -16.76 27.22
C VAL A 427 6.49 -16.26 26.55
N ALA A 428 7.68 -16.67 27.01
CA ALA A 428 8.92 -16.42 26.29
C ALA A 428 8.86 -17.00 24.87
N THR A 429 8.32 -18.20 24.64
CA THR A 429 8.25 -18.77 23.29
C THR A 429 7.30 -18.01 22.34
N ASN A 430 6.26 -17.37 22.88
CA ASN A 430 5.31 -16.56 22.10
C ASN A 430 5.77 -15.10 21.89
N VAL A 431 6.56 -14.54 22.82
CA VAL A 431 7.17 -13.19 22.72
C VAL A 431 8.52 -13.21 21.96
N VAL A 432 9.26 -14.32 21.99
CA VAL A 432 10.60 -14.49 21.36
C VAL A 432 10.56 -14.56 19.83
N LYS A 433 9.39 -14.63 19.19
CA LYS A 433 9.31 -14.42 17.73
C LYS A 433 9.60 -12.96 17.32
N VAL A 434 9.51 -12.00 18.25
CA VAL A 434 9.69 -10.56 17.97
C VAL A 434 11.04 -10.03 18.48
N ASP A 435 11.78 -10.80 19.29
CA ASP A 435 12.89 -10.27 20.09
C ASP A 435 14.31 -10.55 19.55
N LYS A 436 14.44 -10.85 18.24
CA LYS A 436 15.76 -11.11 17.63
C LYS A 436 16.60 -9.87 17.32
N GLU A 437 16.04 -8.66 17.41
CA GLU A 437 16.77 -7.42 17.06
C GLU A 437 16.83 -6.35 18.17
N ARG A 438 16.15 -6.54 19.30
CA ARG A 438 16.12 -5.57 20.42
C ARG A 438 17.06 -5.93 21.58
N THR A 439 18.36 -6.17 21.37
CA THR A 439 19.28 -6.46 22.51
C THR A 439 20.68 -5.84 22.42
N THR A 440 20.79 -4.56 22.75
CA THR A 440 22.04 -3.96 23.29
C THR A 440 21.97 -3.77 24.81
N THR A 441 20.79 -3.61 25.41
CA THR A 441 20.62 -3.35 26.85
C THR A 441 20.64 -4.63 27.69
N THR A 442 20.03 -5.73 27.22
CA THR A 442 20.04 -7.05 27.89
C THR A 442 21.46 -7.63 27.99
N LYS A 443 22.35 -7.28 27.04
CA LYS A 443 23.78 -7.61 27.09
C LYS A 443 24.50 -6.83 28.19
N LYS A 444 24.19 -5.54 28.38
CA LYS A 444 24.80 -4.68 29.40
C LYS A 444 24.45 -5.12 30.83
N TRP A 445 23.21 -5.54 31.07
CA TRP A 445 22.78 -6.08 32.36
C TRP A 445 23.34 -7.48 32.63
N LYS A 446 23.38 -8.36 31.62
CA LYS A 446 24.09 -9.64 31.71
C LYS A 446 25.60 -9.46 31.94
N GLU A 447 26.23 -8.42 31.39
CA GLU A 447 27.63 -8.09 31.67
C GLU A 447 27.87 -7.57 33.09
N ILE A 448 26.95 -6.77 33.66
CA ILE A 448 27.04 -6.29 35.05
C ILE A 448 26.87 -7.45 36.04
N ILE A 449 25.92 -8.36 35.78
CA ILE A 449 25.70 -9.58 36.56
C ILE A 449 26.89 -10.55 36.40
N ASN A 450 27.44 -10.70 35.20
CA ASN A 450 28.61 -11.55 34.98
C ASN A 450 29.89 -10.94 35.59
N LYS A 451 30.02 -9.60 35.64
CA LYS A 451 31.11 -8.91 36.34
C LYS A 451 31.06 -9.15 37.84
N SER A 452 29.91 -8.99 38.48
CA SER A 452 29.74 -9.29 39.91
C SER A 452 29.97 -10.78 40.22
N MET A 453 29.59 -11.68 39.32
CA MET A 453 29.88 -13.12 39.41
C MET A 453 31.37 -13.47 39.22
N SER A 454 32.13 -12.67 38.47
CA SER A 454 33.56 -12.89 38.22
C SER A 454 34.46 -12.41 39.35
N GLU A 455 34.02 -11.40 40.10
CA GLU A 455 34.71 -10.88 41.28
C GLU A 455 34.63 -11.88 42.44
N ASN A 456 33.48 -12.54 42.65
CA ASN A 456 33.31 -13.59 43.68
C ASN A 456 34.00 -14.93 43.34
N LYS A 457 34.21 -15.27 42.05
CA LYS A 457 34.97 -16.47 41.64
C LYS A 457 36.47 -16.36 41.92
N LYS A 458 37.04 -15.14 41.99
CA LYS A 458 38.46 -14.93 42.31
C LYS A 458 38.76 -15.12 43.80
N GLU A 459 37.80 -14.88 44.68
CA GLU A 459 37.93 -15.19 46.10
C GLU A 459 37.84 -16.71 46.38
N ASN A 460 36.97 -17.44 45.67
CA ASN A 460 36.81 -18.88 45.87
C ASN A 460 37.87 -19.77 45.19
N ARG A 461 38.63 -19.28 44.20
CA ARG A 461 39.75 -20.04 43.60
C ARG A 461 41.01 -20.12 44.47
N LYS A 462 41.07 -19.40 45.60
CA LYS A 462 42.17 -19.54 46.59
C LYS A 462 41.97 -20.66 47.60
N LYS A 463 40.81 -21.34 47.62
CA LYS A 463 40.53 -22.48 48.50
C LYS A 463 39.96 -23.66 47.70
N GLY A 464 40.83 -24.57 47.28
CA GLY A 464 40.41 -25.86 46.71
C GLY A 464 41.23 -26.29 45.50
N LYS A 465 42.42 -26.87 45.74
CA LYS A 465 43.16 -27.66 44.75
C LYS A 465 43.31 -29.09 45.27
N GLY A 466 43.00 -30.05 44.40
CA GLY A 466 43.27 -31.49 44.52
C GLY A 466 41.99 -32.33 44.47
N LYS A 467 41.83 -33.39 43.67
CA LYS A 467 42.62 -34.01 42.58
C LYS A 467 41.61 -34.94 41.86
N GLU A 468 41.59 -34.94 40.52
CA GLU A 468 40.83 -35.90 39.68
C GLU A 468 41.61 -37.18 39.42
N GLN A 469 40.87 -38.26 39.13
CA GLN A 469 41.13 -39.38 38.21
C GLN A 469 39.89 -40.30 38.30
N ASP A 470 39.42 -41.10 37.33
CA ASP A 470 39.50 -41.26 35.86
C ASP A 470 38.76 -42.61 35.62
N GLY A 471 38.04 -42.83 34.51
CA GLY A 471 37.71 -44.22 34.09
C GLY A 471 36.30 -44.52 33.56
N LYS A 472 36.25 -45.09 32.36
CA LYS A 472 35.12 -45.30 31.42
C LYS A 472 34.37 -46.66 31.54
N THR A 473 33.17 -46.67 30.93
CA THR A 473 32.48 -47.71 30.09
C THR A 473 31.71 -48.90 30.69
N GLY A 474 30.48 -49.11 30.19
CA GLY A 474 29.77 -50.40 30.13
C GLY A 474 28.23 -50.27 30.08
N ASP A 475 27.60 -50.77 29.00
CA ASP A 475 26.16 -50.69 28.67
C ASP A 475 25.24 -51.67 29.45
N ASN A 476 24.00 -51.19 29.68
CA ASN A 476 22.68 -51.83 29.78
C ASN A 476 22.46 -53.13 30.58
N GLU A 477 21.70 -53.00 31.68
CA GLU A 477 20.56 -53.88 31.99
C GLU A 477 19.49 -53.08 32.74
N GLY A 478 18.23 -53.42 32.49
CA GLY A 478 17.06 -52.62 32.85
C GLY A 478 16.59 -52.74 34.30
N ASP A 479 15.60 -51.88 34.55
CA ASP A 479 14.65 -51.83 35.65
C ASP A 479 15.00 -51.04 36.92
N ASN A 480 14.06 -50.14 37.21
CA ASN A 480 13.90 -49.30 38.40
C ASN A 480 14.88 -48.14 38.61
N GLU A 481 14.61 -47.01 37.97
CA GLU A 481 14.87 -45.71 38.59
C GLU A 481 13.67 -44.79 38.43
N GLY A 482 12.89 -44.65 39.51
CA GLY A 482 12.12 -43.44 39.71
C GLY A 482 13.09 -42.27 39.57
N THR A 483 12.80 -41.33 38.67
CA THR A 483 13.63 -40.15 38.40
C THR A 483 14.04 -39.52 39.73
N LYS A 484 15.25 -39.87 40.19
CA LYS A 484 15.84 -39.34 41.41
C LYS A 484 16.22 -37.92 41.03
N MET A 485 15.27 -37.01 41.22
CA MET A 485 15.42 -35.59 40.90
C MET A 485 16.68 -35.15 41.63
N GLU A 486 17.77 -34.89 40.89
CA GLU A 486 19.02 -34.43 41.48
C GLU A 486 18.68 -33.19 42.30
N VAL A 487 18.73 -33.37 43.61
CA VAL A 487 18.36 -32.33 44.56
C VAL A 487 19.42 -31.26 44.42
N MET A 488 19.05 -30.13 43.80
CA MET A 488 19.90 -28.94 43.74
C MET A 488 20.51 -28.65 45.11
N THR A 489 21.79 -28.29 45.14
CA THR A 489 22.43 -27.81 46.36
C THR A 489 21.73 -26.55 46.86
N PHE A 490 21.86 -26.23 48.15
CA PHE A 490 21.28 -25.02 48.73
C PHE A 490 21.67 -23.76 47.95
N GLU A 491 22.95 -23.63 47.60
CA GLU A 491 23.48 -22.50 46.85
C GLU A 491 22.93 -22.42 45.42
N ASP A 492 22.81 -23.56 44.73
CA ASP A 492 22.28 -23.60 43.37
C ASP A 492 20.75 -23.38 43.34
N PHE A 493 20.03 -23.89 44.34
CA PHE A 493 18.61 -23.62 44.54
C PHE A 493 18.36 -22.12 44.78
N GLN A 494 19.11 -21.51 45.70
CA GLN A 494 19.01 -20.07 45.97
C GLN A 494 19.33 -19.25 44.73
N ARG A 495 20.39 -19.59 43.99
CA ARG A 495 20.80 -18.87 42.78
C ARG A 495 19.75 -18.98 41.68
N ASN A 496 19.25 -20.18 41.42
CA ASN A 496 18.22 -20.41 40.38
C ASN A 496 16.89 -19.75 40.74
N LYS A 497 16.44 -19.83 42.00
CA LYS A 497 15.21 -19.15 42.45
C LYS A 497 15.35 -17.64 42.48
N PHE A 498 16.49 -17.12 42.90
CA PHE A 498 16.77 -15.69 42.85
C PHE A 498 16.71 -15.17 41.42
N CYS A 499 17.40 -15.83 40.47
CA CYS A 499 17.36 -15.44 39.05
C CYS A 499 15.94 -15.52 38.47
N SER A 500 15.19 -16.60 38.74
CA SER A 500 13.82 -16.79 38.23
C SER A 500 12.85 -15.69 38.71
N VAL A 501 12.89 -15.35 40.00
CA VAL A 501 12.03 -14.29 40.55
C VAL A 501 12.51 -12.91 40.12
N ALA A 502 13.83 -12.70 40.00
CA ALA A 502 14.41 -11.45 39.50
C ALA A 502 14.04 -11.19 38.03
N ASP A 503 14.14 -12.19 37.16
CA ASP A 503 13.75 -12.09 35.75
C ASP A 503 12.26 -11.73 35.61
N ARG A 504 11.41 -12.28 36.49
CA ARG A 504 9.98 -11.96 36.51
C ARG A 504 9.67 -10.54 36.98
N LEU A 505 10.43 -10.04 37.96
CA LEU A 505 10.34 -8.65 38.41
C LEU A 505 10.83 -7.68 37.34
N VAL A 506 11.94 -8.00 36.65
CA VAL A 506 12.44 -7.21 35.51
C VAL A 506 11.40 -7.15 34.40
N PHE A 507 10.82 -8.30 34.02
CA PHE A 507 9.73 -8.36 33.05
C PHE A 507 8.56 -7.46 33.46
N CYS A 508 8.07 -7.57 34.70
CA CYS A 508 6.95 -6.77 35.15
C CYS A 508 7.29 -5.27 35.21
N ALA A 509 8.49 -4.89 35.65
CA ALA A 509 8.92 -3.50 35.69
C ALA A 509 8.97 -2.89 34.27
N GLU A 510 9.63 -3.57 33.33
CA GLU A 510 9.76 -3.14 31.94
C GLU A 510 8.40 -2.91 31.27
N ASN A 511 7.49 -3.85 31.47
CA ASN A 511 6.15 -3.78 30.90
C ASN A 511 5.26 -2.75 31.61
N LEU A 512 5.34 -2.59 32.93
CA LEU A 512 4.55 -1.61 33.65
C LEU A 512 4.94 -0.17 33.29
N TYR A 513 6.22 0.16 33.16
CA TYR A 513 6.62 1.53 32.78
C TYR A 513 6.40 1.82 31.28
N THR A 514 6.41 0.78 30.43
CA THR A 514 6.09 0.91 28.99
C THR A 514 4.60 1.12 28.78
N HIS A 515 3.77 0.33 29.46
CA HIS A 515 2.34 0.20 29.15
C HIS A 515 1.41 0.91 30.14
N LEU A 516 1.87 1.56 31.21
CA LEU A 516 0.99 2.43 32.01
C LEU A 516 1.04 3.88 31.50
N PRO A 517 -0.10 4.59 31.44
CA PRO A 517 -0.09 6.02 31.11
C PRO A 517 0.76 6.79 32.12
N THR A 518 1.44 7.86 31.71
CA THR A 518 2.22 8.71 32.63
C THR A 518 1.34 9.44 33.65
N SER A 519 0.03 9.56 33.39
CA SER A 519 -0.95 10.00 34.39
C SER A 519 -1.16 8.97 35.52
N CYS A 520 -1.00 7.68 35.22
CA CYS A 520 -1.04 6.61 36.21
C CYS A 520 0.35 6.32 36.81
N LEU A 521 1.40 6.74 36.10
CA LEU A 521 2.79 6.56 36.50
C LEU A 521 3.63 7.83 36.27
N PRO A 522 3.59 8.82 37.19
CA PRO A 522 4.34 10.08 37.07
C PRO A 522 5.85 9.88 36.85
N LEU A 523 6.54 10.85 36.22
CA LEU A 523 7.98 10.72 35.87
C LEU A 523 8.86 10.44 37.09
N ASP A 524 8.56 11.08 38.22
CA ASP A 524 9.28 10.87 39.46
C ASP A 524 8.97 9.48 40.04
N VAL A 525 7.75 8.98 39.86
CA VAL A 525 7.33 7.62 40.21
C VAL A 525 7.94 6.58 39.28
N ALA A 526 8.17 6.84 37.99
CA ALA A 526 8.85 5.92 37.07
C ALA A 526 10.36 5.86 37.29
N LYS A 527 11.00 7.02 37.53
CA LYS A 527 12.38 7.11 38.03
C LYS A 527 12.51 6.44 39.40
N GLN A 528 11.45 6.52 40.22
CA GLN A 528 11.34 5.78 41.46
C GLN A 528 11.03 4.31 41.23
N MET A 529 10.22 3.84 40.29
CA MET A 529 10.00 2.40 40.01
C MET A 529 11.30 1.71 39.61
N ILE A 530 12.13 2.42 38.84
CA ILE A 530 13.52 2.03 38.54
C ILE A 530 14.40 1.97 39.82
N ARG A 531 14.05 2.71 40.88
CA ARG A 531 14.68 2.71 42.23
C ARG A 531 13.89 1.93 43.31
N LEU A 532 12.70 1.42 43.02
CA LEU A 532 11.66 1.09 43.99
C LEU A 532 10.86 -0.11 43.45
N VAL A 533 11.62 -1.18 43.22
CA VAL A 533 11.24 -2.57 43.54
C VAL A 533 10.96 -2.73 45.07
N VAL A 534 10.91 -1.65 45.85
CA VAL A 534 10.78 -1.68 47.31
C VAL A 534 9.41 -1.31 47.86
N LEU A 535 8.58 -0.39 47.33
CA LEU A 535 7.38 0.04 48.08
C LEU A 535 6.15 0.38 47.19
N LEU A 536 5.26 -0.59 47.01
CA LEU A 536 3.90 -0.51 46.44
C LEU A 536 3.04 0.59 47.15
N SER A 537 1.95 1.21 46.65
CA SER A 537 1.04 1.01 45.51
C SER A 537 0.02 2.17 45.33
N SER A 538 -0.66 2.18 44.16
CA SER A 538 -2.01 2.71 43.82
C SER A 538 -2.15 4.09 43.14
N ILE A 539 -2.94 4.17 42.05
CA ILE A 539 -4.00 5.18 41.76
C ILE A 539 -4.77 4.82 40.47
N LYS A 540 -6.10 5.02 40.51
CA LYS A 540 -7.05 4.92 39.40
C LYS A 540 -7.49 6.35 39.01
N MET A 541 -7.48 6.72 37.74
CA MET A 541 -8.08 8.00 37.29
C MET A 541 -8.94 7.87 36.02
N LYS A 542 -10.08 8.56 36.06
CA LYS A 542 -10.93 8.94 34.92
C LYS A 542 -10.28 10.13 34.21
N SER A 543 -10.22 10.10 32.87
CA SER A 543 -10.11 11.31 32.06
C SER A 543 -11.00 11.20 30.82
N CYS A 544 -11.76 12.27 30.53
CA CYS A 544 -12.60 12.38 29.34
C CYS A 544 -11.78 12.94 28.17
N VAL A 545 -12.19 12.62 26.95
CA VAL A 545 -11.56 13.14 25.71
C VAL A 545 -12.03 14.58 25.51
N GLU A 546 -11.12 15.54 25.28
CA GLU A 546 -11.45 16.97 25.09
C GLU A 546 -11.36 17.43 23.64
N MET A 547 -10.52 16.77 22.84
CA MET A 547 -10.23 17.13 21.45
C MET A 547 -10.38 15.91 20.53
N VAL A 548 -10.95 16.12 19.35
CA VAL A 548 -10.96 15.14 18.26
C VAL A 548 -10.20 15.68 17.05
N VAL A 549 -9.34 14.83 16.48
CA VAL A 549 -8.62 15.09 15.24
C VAL A 549 -9.04 14.03 14.23
N ILE A 550 -9.57 14.44 13.08
CA ILE A 550 -10.03 13.52 12.03
C ILE A 550 -9.15 13.72 10.81
N ASP A 551 -8.30 12.74 10.50
CA ASP A 551 -7.52 12.69 9.24
C ASP A 551 -8.39 12.12 8.11
N GLU A 552 -8.13 12.56 6.88
CA GLU A 552 -8.93 12.24 5.68
C GLU A 552 -10.45 12.51 5.85
N ALA A 553 -10.81 13.56 6.60
CA ALA A 553 -12.19 13.93 6.94
C ALA A 553 -13.09 14.20 5.72
N ALA A 554 -12.50 14.55 4.56
CA ALA A 554 -13.22 14.75 3.31
C ALA A 554 -13.81 13.44 2.72
N GLN A 555 -13.35 12.27 3.18
CA GLN A 555 -13.81 10.96 2.71
C GLN A 555 -14.90 10.35 3.60
N LEU A 556 -15.29 11.00 4.70
CA LEU A 556 -16.36 10.53 5.58
C LEU A 556 -17.71 11.01 5.07
N LYS A 557 -18.74 10.16 5.20
CA LYS A 557 -20.12 10.65 5.14
C LYS A 557 -20.32 11.62 6.31
N GLU A 558 -21.08 12.69 6.10
CA GLU A 558 -21.32 13.67 7.15
C GLU A 558 -21.89 13.03 8.45
N CYS A 559 -22.77 12.04 8.32
CA CYS A 559 -23.31 11.28 9.45
C CYS A 559 -22.28 10.40 10.19
N GLU A 560 -21.18 9.99 9.54
CA GLU A 560 -20.09 9.24 10.19
C GLU A 560 -19.28 10.13 11.13
N SER A 561 -19.07 11.40 10.74
CA SER A 561 -18.38 12.38 11.58
C SER A 561 -19.13 12.63 12.90
N ALA A 562 -20.46 12.48 12.90
CA ALA A 562 -21.29 12.65 14.09
C ALA A 562 -20.96 11.63 15.21
N ILE A 563 -20.35 10.48 14.90
CA ILE A 563 -19.98 9.47 15.89
C ILE A 563 -18.91 10.03 16.85
N SER A 564 -17.87 10.68 16.31
CA SER A 564 -16.74 11.17 17.10
C SER A 564 -17.00 12.56 17.70
N LEU A 565 -17.77 13.40 17.02
CA LEU A 565 -18.16 14.74 17.52
C LEU A 565 -19.07 14.69 18.76
N GLN A 566 -19.80 13.59 18.96
CA GLN A 566 -20.73 13.41 20.08
C GLN A 566 -20.12 12.70 21.30
N ILE A 567 -18.81 12.44 21.30
CA ILE A 567 -18.13 11.82 22.44
C ILE A 567 -18.19 12.77 23.65
N PRO A 568 -18.60 12.30 24.85
CA PRO A 568 -18.68 13.13 26.04
C PRO A 568 -17.34 13.81 26.37
N GLY A 569 -17.37 15.13 26.56
CA GLY A 569 -16.22 15.96 26.91
C GLY A 569 -15.54 16.64 25.71
N VAL A 570 -15.80 16.20 24.48
CA VAL A 570 -15.15 16.77 23.29
C VAL A 570 -15.70 18.16 22.99
N LYS A 571 -14.83 19.16 22.98
CA LYS A 571 -15.18 20.58 22.73
C LYS A 571 -14.51 21.15 21.48
N THR A 572 -13.41 20.55 21.04
CA THR A 572 -12.63 21.01 19.86
C THR A 572 -12.52 19.91 18.82
N ALA A 573 -12.82 20.22 17.56
CA ALA A 573 -12.66 19.33 16.42
C ALA A 573 -11.72 19.91 15.37
N ILE A 574 -10.73 19.13 14.94
CA ILE A 574 -9.82 19.48 13.84
C ILE A 574 -10.05 18.47 12.71
N LEU A 575 -10.54 18.95 11.57
CA LEU A 575 -10.83 18.15 10.40
C LEU A 575 -9.74 18.40 9.36
N ILE A 576 -8.96 17.37 9.03
CA ILE A 576 -7.92 17.42 8.00
C ILE A 576 -8.38 16.61 6.80
N GLY A 577 -8.33 17.18 5.59
CA GLY A 577 -8.80 16.48 4.40
C GLY A 577 -8.52 17.22 3.10
N ASP A 578 -9.07 16.68 2.01
CA ASP A 578 -8.99 17.27 0.68
C ASP A 578 -10.32 17.09 -0.07
N ASP A 579 -11.10 18.17 -0.16
CA ASP A 579 -12.38 18.23 -0.86
C ASP A 579 -12.25 18.10 -2.40
N ARG A 580 -11.02 18.19 -2.94
CA ARG A 580 -10.74 17.96 -4.36
C ARG A 580 -10.44 16.50 -4.69
N GLN A 581 -10.37 15.60 -3.69
CA GLN A 581 -10.22 14.15 -3.88
C GLN A 581 -11.57 13.43 -3.70
N LEU A 582 -11.56 12.09 -3.78
CA LEU A 582 -12.76 11.26 -3.79
C LEU A 582 -13.64 11.49 -2.54
N PRO A 583 -14.97 11.63 -2.72
CA PRO A 583 -15.93 11.74 -1.63
C PRO A 583 -16.15 10.36 -1.00
N ALA A 584 -16.98 10.31 0.04
CA ALA A 584 -17.31 9.06 0.70
C ALA A 584 -17.97 8.04 -0.26
N MET A 585 -17.65 6.76 -0.07
CA MET A 585 -18.26 5.69 -0.86
C MET A 585 -19.73 5.50 -0.46
N VAL A 586 -20.63 5.53 -1.45
CA VAL A 586 -22.06 5.30 -1.28
C VAL A 586 -22.48 4.16 -2.19
N GLN A 587 -23.12 3.12 -1.63
CA GLN A 587 -23.60 1.97 -2.40
C GLN A 587 -24.88 2.29 -3.17
N SER A 588 -25.83 3.00 -2.55
CA SER A 588 -27.08 3.33 -3.24
C SER A 588 -26.84 4.33 -4.37
N GLU A 589 -27.08 3.89 -5.60
CA GLU A 589 -26.99 4.74 -6.80
C GLU A 589 -27.97 5.92 -6.76
N VAL A 590 -29.09 5.76 -6.04
CA VAL A 590 -30.07 6.84 -5.81
C VAL A 590 -29.46 7.93 -4.94
N LEU A 591 -28.89 7.53 -3.80
CA LEU A 591 -28.29 8.46 -2.84
C LEU A 591 -27.10 9.19 -3.46
N LYS A 592 -26.30 8.47 -4.24
CA LYS A 592 -25.13 8.98 -4.95
C LYS A 592 -25.48 9.99 -6.04
N LYS A 593 -26.58 9.81 -6.77
CA LYS A 593 -26.96 10.68 -7.90
C LYS A 593 -27.88 11.83 -7.51
N LYS A 594 -28.76 11.65 -6.52
CA LYS A 594 -29.87 12.59 -6.26
C LYS A 594 -29.85 13.26 -4.89
N ILE A 595 -29.18 12.68 -3.89
CA ILE A 595 -29.37 13.07 -2.47
C ILE A 595 -28.09 13.64 -1.84
N ASN A 596 -26.95 13.54 -2.56
CA ASN A 596 -25.63 14.01 -2.11
C ASN A 596 -25.18 13.42 -0.76
N PHE A 597 -25.59 12.18 -0.46
CA PHE A 597 -25.27 11.48 0.80
C PHE A 597 -23.77 11.23 0.99
N GLY A 598 -22.99 11.24 -0.09
CA GLY A 598 -21.53 11.11 -0.06
C GLY A 598 -20.79 12.39 0.34
N ARG A 599 -21.50 13.52 0.49
CA ARG A 599 -20.91 14.80 0.92
C ARG A 599 -20.37 14.66 2.35
N SER A 600 -19.15 15.12 2.55
CA SER A 600 -18.53 15.16 3.88
C SER A 600 -18.89 16.43 4.63
N LEU A 601 -18.78 16.37 5.96
CA LEU A 601 -18.89 17.57 6.81
C LEU A 601 -17.84 18.62 6.42
N PHE A 602 -16.62 18.18 6.07
CA PHE A 602 -15.54 19.04 5.59
C PHE A 602 -15.98 19.82 4.34
N GLU A 603 -16.50 19.12 3.33
CA GLU A 603 -16.97 19.74 2.09
C GLU A 603 -18.11 20.72 2.34
N ARG A 604 -19.11 20.35 3.16
CA ARG A 604 -20.23 21.25 3.48
C ARG A 604 -19.75 22.54 4.14
N MET A 605 -18.86 22.45 5.13
CA MET A 605 -18.33 23.63 5.81
C MET A 605 -17.55 24.53 4.85
N VAL A 606 -16.78 23.97 3.91
CA VAL A 606 -16.11 24.74 2.86
C VAL A 606 -17.12 25.48 1.97
N ARG A 607 -18.21 24.82 1.56
CA ARG A 607 -19.29 25.45 0.76
C ARG A 607 -20.00 26.57 1.52
N LEU A 608 -20.17 26.43 2.83
CA LEU A 608 -20.71 27.47 3.72
C LEU A 608 -19.72 28.63 3.97
N GLY A 609 -18.52 28.58 3.40
CA GLY A 609 -17.52 29.65 3.50
C GLY A 609 -16.59 29.55 4.70
N LYS A 610 -16.46 28.38 5.35
CA LYS A 610 -15.45 28.16 6.40
C LYS A 610 -14.04 28.27 5.81
N LYS A 611 -13.23 29.19 6.35
CA LYS A 611 -11.81 29.29 5.98
C LYS A 611 -11.10 27.97 6.26
N LYS A 612 -10.34 27.50 5.28
CA LYS A 612 -9.51 26.29 5.37
C LYS A 612 -8.03 26.67 5.37
N HIS A 613 -7.27 26.13 6.33
CA HIS A 613 -5.82 26.33 6.41
C HIS A 613 -5.14 25.46 5.35
N LEU A 614 -4.55 26.05 4.31
CA LEU A 614 -3.92 25.32 3.21
C LEU A 614 -2.50 24.88 3.58
N LEU A 615 -2.21 23.59 3.42
CA LEU A 615 -0.84 23.08 3.34
C LEU A 615 -0.37 23.24 1.89
N ASN A 616 0.58 24.15 1.64
CA ASN A 616 0.84 24.63 0.28
C ASN A 616 2.11 24.04 -0.37
N ILE A 617 2.91 23.22 0.31
CA ILE A 617 4.13 22.63 -0.27
C ILE A 617 3.94 21.12 -0.47
N GLN A 618 4.20 20.60 -1.68
CA GLN A 618 4.18 19.16 -1.97
C GLN A 618 5.59 18.56 -2.05
N TYR A 619 5.77 17.38 -1.46
CA TYR A 619 7.07 16.71 -1.29
C TYR A 619 7.19 15.36 -2.02
N ARG A 620 6.16 14.98 -2.81
CA ARG A 620 5.99 13.63 -3.34
C ARG A 620 6.26 13.54 -4.84
N MET A 621 5.64 14.43 -5.61
CA MET A 621 5.59 14.31 -7.06
C MET A 621 6.75 15.07 -7.67
N HIS A 622 7.37 14.52 -8.69
CA HIS A 622 8.23 15.31 -9.56
C HIS A 622 7.44 16.49 -10.18
N PRO A 623 8.02 17.68 -10.38
CA PRO A 623 7.33 18.88 -10.90
C PRO A 623 6.53 18.67 -12.20
N SER A 624 7.02 17.81 -13.10
CA SER A 624 6.30 17.49 -14.34
C SER A 624 5.02 16.66 -14.12
N ILE A 625 4.89 15.97 -12.99
CA ILE A 625 3.66 15.27 -12.59
C ILE A 625 2.72 16.25 -11.86
N SER A 626 3.23 17.04 -10.91
CA SER A 626 2.40 17.94 -10.08
C SER A 626 1.83 19.13 -10.87
N SER A 627 2.48 19.57 -11.95
CA SER A 627 2.11 20.76 -12.71
C SER A 627 0.64 20.75 -13.19
N PHE A 628 0.17 19.65 -13.80
CA PHE A 628 -1.20 19.59 -14.31
C PHE A 628 -2.25 19.55 -13.18
N PRO A 629 -2.17 18.66 -12.16
CA PRO A 629 -3.09 18.66 -11.04
C PRO A 629 -3.15 20.01 -10.29
N ASN A 630 -2.00 20.65 -10.07
CA ASN A 630 -1.93 21.94 -9.38
C ASN A 630 -2.73 23.03 -10.12
N ARG A 631 -2.51 23.16 -11.43
CA ARG A 631 -3.21 24.13 -12.27
C ARG A 631 -4.71 23.83 -12.34
N GLN A 632 -5.07 22.56 -12.51
CA GLN A 632 -6.44 22.16 -12.81
C GLN A 632 -7.34 22.08 -11.57
N PHE A 633 -6.83 21.65 -10.42
CA PHE A 633 -7.65 21.36 -9.24
C PHE A 633 -7.39 22.29 -8.05
N TYR A 634 -6.24 22.97 -8.04
CA TYR A 634 -5.77 23.75 -6.89
C TYR A 634 -5.40 25.20 -7.22
N GLU A 635 -5.78 25.70 -8.41
CA GLU A 635 -5.62 27.11 -8.80
C GLU A 635 -4.15 27.60 -8.67
N ASN A 636 -3.17 26.73 -8.90
CA ASN A 636 -1.73 26.99 -8.72
C ASN A 636 -1.32 27.41 -7.30
N LYS A 637 -2.12 27.07 -6.26
CA LYS A 637 -1.82 27.40 -4.87
C LYS A 637 -0.79 26.45 -4.22
N ILE A 638 -0.37 25.39 -4.91
CA ILE A 638 0.62 24.42 -4.42
C ILE A 638 2.01 24.74 -5.00
N VAL A 639 3.04 24.58 -4.18
CA VAL A 639 4.44 24.77 -4.54
C VAL A 639 5.19 23.43 -4.40
N ASP A 640 6.06 23.13 -5.35
CA ASP A 640 6.94 21.96 -5.28
C ASP A 640 8.12 22.23 -4.33
N ALA A 641 8.34 21.33 -3.38
CA ALA A 641 9.44 21.41 -2.41
C ALA A 641 10.84 21.32 -3.07
N PRO A 642 11.91 21.82 -2.43
CA PRO A 642 13.27 21.72 -2.97
C PRO A 642 13.69 20.27 -3.28
N ASN A 643 13.36 19.31 -2.40
CA ASN A 643 13.77 17.92 -2.56
C ASN A 643 13.28 17.26 -3.86
N VAL A 644 12.11 17.67 -4.37
CA VAL A 644 11.56 17.11 -5.63
C VAL A 644 12.09 17.81 -6.88
N LYS A 645 12.74 18.97 -6.72
CA LYS A 645 13.36 19.74 -7.80
C LYS A 645 14.83 19.36 -8.03
N GLU A 646 15.45 18.69 -7.07
CA GLU A 646 16.84 18.25 -7.18
C GLU A 646 17.04 17.19 -8.26
N ILE A 647 18.18 17.23 -8.95
CA ILE A 647 18.56 16.25 -9.98
C ILE A 647 18.63 14.83 -9.39
N SER A 648 19.00 14.71 -8.11
CA SER A 648 19.08 13.45 -7.34
C SER A 648 17.72 12.73 -7.23
N TYR A 649 16.62 13.50 -7.29
CA TYR A 649 15.25 13.01 -7.20
C TYR A 649 14.79 12.35 -8.51
N VAL A 650 15.37 12.74 -9.65
CA VAL A 650 15.01 12.21 -10.95
C VAL A 650 15.50 10.76 -11.06
N LYS A 651 14.55 9.81 -11.16
CA LYS A 651 14.83 8.39 -11.39
C LYS A 651 14.48 8.02 -12.83
N ASN A 652 15.45 7.44 -13.54
CA ASN A 652 15.23 6.89 -14.89
C ASN A 652 15.19 5.37 -14.77
N PHE A 653 13.98 4.79 -14.78
CA PHE A 653 13.81 3.35 -14.72
C PHE A 653 14.00 2.67 -16.08
N LEU A 654 13.66 3.36 -17.17
CA LEU A 654 13.84 2.89 -18.55
C LEU A 654 14.52 3.99 -19.38
N ASP A 655 14.93 3.65 -20.61
CA ASP A 655 15.61 4.59 -21.50
C ASP A 655 14.76 5.84 -21.79
N LYS A 656 15.43 6.99 -21.90
CA LYS A 656 14.78 8.30 -21.95
C LYS A 656 13.98 8.46 -23.24
N GLY A 657 12.74 8.94 -23.11
CA GLY A 657 11.78 9.08 -24.21
C GLY A 657 10.36 8.86 -23.70
N MET A 658 9.65 7.91 -24.30
CA MET A 658 8.28 7.52 -23.89
C MET A 658 8.17 7.13 -22.41
N TYR A 659 9.26 6.73 -21.76
CA TYR A 659 9.31 6.35 -20.34
C TYR A 659 9.84 7.46 -19.42
N GLY A 660 9.71 8.73 -19.82
CA GLY A 660 10.02 9.89 -18.98
C GLY A 660 9.16 9.99 -17.72
N THR A 661 9.42 11.01 -16.89
CA THR A 661 8.72 11.22 -15.62
C THR A 661 7.20 11.37 -15.78
N TYR A 662 6.75 11.99 -16.86
CA TYR A 662 5.34 12.14 -17.21
C TYR A 662 5.17 11.82 -18.69
N SER A 663 4.35 10.81 -19.01
CA SER A 663 4.11 10.40 -20.39
C SER A 663 2.66 9.99 -20.61
N PHE A 664 2.12 10.40 -21.76
CA PHE A 664 0.88 9.87 -22.31
C PHE A 664 1.22 8.94 -23.48
N ILE A 665 0.88 7.65 -23.36
CA ILE A 665 1.13 6.59 -24.31
C ILE A 665 -0.18 6.25 -25.03
N ASN A 666 -0.31 6.72 -26.26
CA ASN A 666 -1.49 6.57 -27.09
C ASN A 666 -1.61 5.15 -27.65
N VAL A 667 -2.73 4.49 -27.38
CA VAL A 667 -3.08 3.18 -27.95
C VAL A 667 -4.18 3.36 -29.00
N SER A 668 -3.78 3.59 -30.26
CA SER A 668 -4.72 3.72 -31.38
C SER A 668 -5.24 2.34 -31.81
N GLY A 669 -6.51 2.01 -31.49
CA GLY A 669 -7.18 0.79 -31.98
C GLY A 669 -7.51 -0.27 -30.93
N GLY A 670 -7.41 0.04 -29.63
CA GLY A 670 -7.93 -0.84 -28.58
C GLY A 670 -9.44 -1.06 -28.71
N LYS A 671 -9.93 -2.27 -28.47
CA LYS A 671 -11.36 -2.58 -28.51
C LYS A 671 -11.90 -2.77 -27.09
N GLU A 672 -12.98 -2.07 -26.78
CA GLU A 672 -13.74 -2.29 -25.55
C GLU A 672 -14.39 -3.68 -25.61
N ASP A 673 -14.15 -4.52 -24.61
CA ASP A 673 -14.72 -5.86 -24.45
C ASP A 673 -15.57 -5.95 -23.18
N PHE A 674 -16.66 -6.73 -23.24
CA PHE A 674 -17.64 -6.97 -22.16
C PHE A 674 -17.88 -8.48 -21.91
N LYS A 675 -17.08 -9.39 -22.50
CA LYS A 675 -17.32 -10.84 -22.45
C LYS A 675 -17.38 -11.50 -21.05
N LYS A 676 -16.74 -10.92 -20.02
CA LYS A 676 -16.76 -11.44 -18.63
C LYS A 676 -17.50 -10.48 -17.66
N GLY A 677 -18.63 -9.90 -18.08
CA GLY A 677 -19.52 -9.10 -17.21
C GLY A 677 -19.79 -7.68 -17.72
N HIS A 678 -20.46 -6.86 -16.91
CA HIS A 678 -20.92 -5.52 -17.32
C HIS A 678 -19.83 -4.42 -17.30
N SER A 679 -18.65 -4.68 -16.74
CA SER A 679 -17.56 -3.69 -16.68
C SER A 679 -16.67 -3.77 -17.94
N PRO A 680 -16.39 -2.65 -18.61
CA PRO A 680 -15.53 -2.64 -19.80
C PRO A 680 -14.09 -3.02 -19.45
N ARG A 681 -13.41 -3.63 -20.41
CA ARG A 681 -11.96 -3.91 -20.42
C ARG A 681 -11.37 -3.67 -21.79
N ASN A 682 -10.06 -3.46 -21.86
CA ASN A 682 -9.32 -3.20 -23.09
C ASN A 682 -8.08 -4.11 -23.11
N LEU A 683 -8.11 -5.12 -24.00
CA LEU A 683 -7.08 -6.15 -24.09
C LEU A 683 -5.75 -5.56 -24.57
N GLU A 684 -5.80 -4.65 -25.54
CA GLU A 684 -4.62 -4.00 -26.11
C GLU A 684 -3.91 -3.12 -25.06
N GLU A 685 -4.66 -2.31 -24.29
CA GLU A 685 -4.08 -1.57 -23.18
C GLU A 685 -3.44 -2.51 -22.15
N ALA A 686 -4.12 -3.62 -21.81
CA ALA A 686 -3.58 -4.59 -20.86
C ALA A 686 -2.31 -5.28 -21.37
N ASP A 687 -2.22 -5.57 -22.67
CA ASP A 687 -1.01 -6.10 -23.31
C ASP A 687 0.14 -5.08 -23.30
N VAL A 688 -0.16 -3.81 -23.57
CA VAL A 688 0.83 -2.72 -23.48
C VAL A 688 1.36 -2.61 -22.06
N VAL A 689 0.49 -2.57 -21.05
CA VAL A 689 0.89 -2.51 -19.64
C VAL A 689 1.75 -3.72 -19.24
N ASP A 690 1.38 -4.94 -19.66
CA ASP A 690 2.17 -6.16 -19.39
C ASP A 690 3.60 -6.05 -19.95
N ARG A 691 3.74 -5.52 -21.17
CA ARG A 691 5.06 -5.32 -21.80
C ARG A 691 5.88 -4.24 -21.12
N ILE A 692 5.27 -3.13 -20.69
CA ILE A 692 5.97 -2.08 -19.95
C ILE A 692 6.52 -2.65 -18.63
N ILE A 693 5.72 -3.43 -17.91
CA ILE A 693 6.15 -4.07 -16.65
C ILE A 693 7.24 -5.12 -16.92
N ALA A 694 7.13 -5.88 -18.01
CA ALA A 694 8.17 -6.83 -18.40
C ALA A 694 9.51 -6.14 -18.71
N LYS A 695 9.48 -4.98 -19.38
CA LYS A 695 10.66 -4.13 -19.61
C LYS A 695 11.24 -3.62 -18.30
N LEU A 696 10.41 -3.07 -17.41
CA LEU A 696 10.85 -2.64 -16.07
C LEU A 696 11.54 -3.78 -15.30
N PHE A 697 10.98 -4.97 -15.35
CA PHE A 697 11.57 -6.12 -14.68
C PHE A 697 12.92 -6.52 -15.29
N LYS A 698 12.98 -6.63 -16.63
CA LYS A 698 14.18 -7.12 -17.33
C LYS A 698 15.30 -6.07 -17.40
N ASP A 699 14.97 -4.85 -17.76
CA ASP A 699 15.95 -3.83 -18.15
C ASP A 699 16.35 -2.96 -16.96
N PHE A 700 15.54 -2.91 -15.90
CA PHE A 700 15.87 -2.20 -14.66
C PHE A 700 16.17 -3.15 -13.51
N TYR A 701 15.18 -3.93 -13.07
CA TYR A 701 15.29 -4.70 -11.84
C TYR A 701 16.34 -5.82 -11.96
N CYS A 702 16.35 -6.58 -13.05
CA CYS A 702 17.32 -7.65 -13.24
C CYS A 702 18.77 -7.15 -13.31
N ILE A 703 18.99 -5.92 -13.76
CA ILE A 703 20.32 -5.29 -13.88
C ILE A 703 20.74 -4.63 -12.57
N THR A 704 19.89 -3.78 -12.00
CA THR A 704 20.26 -2.93 -10.85
C THR A 704 20.04 -3.60 -9.50
N LYS A 705 19.12 -4.57 -9.43
CA LYS A 705 18.60 -5.17 -8.19
C LYS A 705 18.05 -4.16 -7.18
N GLN A 706 17.77 -2.93 -7.61
CA GLN A 706 17.19 -1.91 -6.74
C GLN A 706 15.70 -2.17 -6.52
N LYS A 707 15.23 -1.84 -5.31
CA LYS A 707 13.83 -1.96 -4.95
C LYS A 707 12.99 -0.94 -5.74
N VAL A 708 11.89 -1.41 -6.33
CA VAL A 708 10.93 -0.58 -7.09
C VAL A 708 9.52 -1.02 -6.76
N SER A 709 8.64 -0.03 -6.58
CA SER A 709 7.21 -0.26 -6.43
C SER A 709 6.42 0.31 -7.62
N VAL A 710 5.53 -0.51 -8.18
CA VAL A 710 4.77 -0.19 -9.40
C VAL A 710 3.28 -0.33 -9.11
N GLY A 711 2.54 0.76 -9.24
CA GLY A 711 1.08 0.76 -9.16
C GLY A 711 0.44 0.76 -10.54
N VAL A 712 -0.50 -0.15 -10.77
CA VAL A 712 -1.33 -0.15 -11.99
C VAL A 712 -2.76 0.21 -11.59
N ILE A 713 -3.24 1.34 -12.10
CA ILE A 713 -4.53 1.92 -11.74
C ILE A 713 -5.46 1.87 -12.95
N SER A 714 -6.70 1.41 -12.74
CA SER A 714 -7.74 1.52 -13.76
C SER A 714 -9.10 1.89 -13.14
N PRO A 715 -9.92 2.72 -13.79
CA PRO A 715 -11.25 3.08 -13.28
C PRO A 715 -12.25 1.90 -13.31
N TYR A 716 -11.96 0.82 -14.05
CA TYR A 716 -12.90 -0.28 -14.28
C TYR A 716 -12.46 -1.59 -13.63
N LYS A 717 -13.34 -2.19 -12.82
CA LYS A 717 -13.07 -3.48 -12.15
C LYS A 717 -12.75 -4.61 -13.14
N GLY A 718 -13.42 -4.63 -14.31
CA GLY A 718 -13.14 -5.60 -15.37
C GLY A 718 -11.70 -5.54 -15.89
N GLN A 719 -11.13 -4.35 -16.02
CA GLN A 719 -9.73 -4.15 -16.41
C GLN A 719 -8.77 -4.53 -15.28
N VAL A 720 -9.09 -4.17 -14.03
CA VAL A 720 -8.30 -4.56 -12.86
C VAL A 720 -8.18 -6.09 -12.77
N GLY A 721 -9.29 -6.81 -12.88
CA GLY A 721 -9.28 -8.28 -12.86
C GLY A 721 -8.48 -8.89 -14.02
N LEU A 722 -8.59 -8.33 -15.24
CA LEU A 722 -7.79 -8.77 -16.39
C LEU A 722 -6.29 -8.59 -16.15
N LEU A 723 -5.88 -7.45 -15.60
CA LEU A 723 -4.48 -7.15 -15.31
C LEU A 723 -3.93 -8.02 -14.18
N GLN A 724 -4.72 -8.26 -13.13
CA GLN A 724 -4.39 -9.19 -12.05
C GLN A 724 -4.16 -10.62 -12.60
N GLU A 725 -5.09 -11.11 -13.44
CA GLU A 725 -4.97 -12.42 -14.09
C GLU A 725 -3.66 -12.54 -14.90
N LYS A 726 -3.25 -11.48 -15.61
CA LYS A 726 -2.02 -11.47 -16.43
C LYS A 726 -0.73 -11.35 -15.63
N LEU A 727 -0.71 -10.56 -14.55
CA LEU A 727 0.53 -10.07 -13.93
C LEU A 727 0.83 -10.67 -12.57
N GLU A 728 -0.18 -10.95 -11.75
CA GLU A 728 -0.02 -11.21 -10.31
C GLU A 728 0.79 -12.49 -10.04
N LYS A 729 0.67 -13.49 -10.91
CA LYS A 729 1.42 -14.76 -10.82
C LYS A 729 2.84 -14.70 -11.40
N LYS A 730 3.13 -13.75 -12.31
CA LYS A 730 4.41 -13.73 -13.04
C LYS A 730 5.60 -13.33 -12.16
N TYR A 731 5.38 -12.44 -11.18
CA TYR A 731 6.45 -11.79 -10.41
C TYR A 731 6.45 -12.13 -8.91
N THR A 732 5.66 -13.11 -8.49
CA THR A 732 5.44 -13.43 -7.07
C THR A 732 6.73 -13.76 -6.31
N LYS A 733 7.71 -14.39 -6.97
CA LYS A 733 9.02 -14.75 -6.39
C LYS A 733 9.91 -13.54 -6.04
N HIS A 734 9.61 -12.36 -6.56
CA HIS A 734 10.42 -11.15 -6.38
C HIS A 734 9.68 -10.02 -5.63
N LYS A 735 8.54 -10.35 -5.00
CA LYS A 735 7.60 -9.37 -4.44
C LYS A 735 8.20 -8.44 -3.38
N GLU A 736 9.26 -8.86 -2.69
CA GLU A 736 9.95 -8.04 -1.67
C GLU A 736 10.64 -6.81 -2.28
N ASN A 737 11.26 -6.96 -3.45
CA ASN A 737 12.04 -5.91 -4.11
C ASN A 737 11.39 -5.36 -5.39
N PHE A 738 10.49 -6.11 -6.03
CA PHE A 738 9.72 -5.67 -7.20
C PHE A 738 8.23 -5.87 -6.94
N CYS A 739 7.60 -4.85 -6.35
CA CYS A 739 6.22 -4.93 -5.90
C CYS A 739 5.28 -4.36 -6.97
N ILE A 740 4.26 -5.13 -7.37
CA ILE A 740 3.22 -4.68 -8.31
C ILE A 740 1.88 -4.66 -7.59
N ASN A 741 1.26 -3.48 -7.52
CA ASN A 741 -0.03 -3.26 -6.90
C ASN A 741 -1.07 -2.84 -7.94
N ILE A 742 -2.04 -3.73 -8.24
CA ILE A 742 -3.07 -3.50 -9.25
C ILE A 742 -4.41 -3.27 -8.55
N ARG A 743 -4.96 -2.05 -8.66
CA ARG A 743 -6.24 -1.70 -8.01
C ARG A 743 -7.06 -0.71 -8.84
N SER A 744 -8.31 -0.51 -8.44
CA SER A 744 -9.11 0.60 -8.97
C SER A 744 -8.59 1.95 -8.45
N VAL A 745 -9.00 3.05 -9.09
CA VAL A 745 -8.70 4.42 -8.61
C VAL A 745 -9.12 4.58 -7.14
N ASP A 746 -10.35 4.19 -6.82
CA ASP A 746 -10.93 4.27 -5.47
C ASP A 746 -10.11 3.41 -4.48
N GLY A 747 -9.65 2.22 -4.88
CA GLY A 747 -8.83 1.34 -4.05
C GLY A 747 -7.36 1.76 -3.88
N PHE A 748 -6.93 2.80 -4.62
CA PHE A 748 -5.59 3.38 -4.55
C PHE A 748 -5.54 4.67 -3.71
N GLN A 749 -6.68 5.11 -3.17
CA GLN A 749 -6.76 6.28 -2.31
C GLN A 749 -5.92 6.07 -1.04
N GLY A 750 -5.13 7.08 -0.65
CA GLY A 750 -4.14 6.99 0.43
C GLY A 750 -2.85 6.21 0.08
N GLY A 751 -2.81 5.49 -1.05
CA GLY A 751 -1.60 4.83 -1.55
C GLY A 751 -0.68 5.78 -2.34
N GLU A 752 0.59 5.38 -2.47
CA GLU A 752 1.59 6.00 -3.35
C GLU A 752 2.57 4.94 -3.83
N GLU A 753 3.11 5.11 -5.04
CA GLU A 753 4.13 4.22 -5.61
C GLU A 753 5.21 5.00 -6.34
N ASP A 754 6.36 4.36 -6.53
CA ASP A 754 7.47 4.94 -7.28
C ASP A 754 7.09 5.19 -8.75
N ILE A 755 6.40 4.22 -9.36
CA ILE A 755 5.87 4.29 -10.74
C ILE A 755 4.36 4.02 -10.72
N ILE A 756 3.58 4.87 -11.39
CA ILE A 756 2.16 4.62 -11.64
C ILE A 756 1.88 4.49 -13.13
N ILE A 757 1.17 3.42 -13.49
CA ILE A 757 0.65 3.20 -14.83
C ILE A 757 -0.88 3.27 -14.79
N ILE A 758 -1.47 4.23 -15.48
CA ILE A 758 -2.94 4.38 -15.56
C ILE A 758 -3.44 3.76 -16.86
N SER A 759 -4.28 2.72 -16.79
CA SER A 759 -5.01 2.19 -17.95
C SER A 759 -6.42 2.78 -17.99
N THR A 760 -6.68 3.59 -19.02
CA THR A 760 -7.93 4.37 -19.16
C THR A 760 -9.10 3.58 -19.75
N VAL A 761 -8.81 2.49 -20.46
CA VAL A 761 -9.73 1.50 -21.05
C VAL A 761 -10.54 2.02 -22.24
N ARG A 762 -11.13 3.22 -22.12
CA ARG A 762 -12.13 3.72 -23.06
C ARG A 762 -11.53 4.03 -24.43
N CYS A 763 -12.14 3.48 -25.47
CA CYS A 763 -11.77 3.67 -26.87
C CYS A 763 -13.04 3.70 -27.73
N ASN A 764 -13.57 4.90 -27.99
CA ASN A 764 -14.80 5.11 -28.75
C ASN A 764 -14.80 6.44 -29.52
N GLY A 765 -15.52 6.50 -30.63
CA GLY A 765 -15.59 7.69 -31.50
C GLY A 765 -16.33 8.88 -30.87
N ASN A 766 -17.18 8.63 -29.87
CA ASN A 766 -18.06 9.63 -29.27
C ASN A 766 -17.42 10.39 -28.09
N GLY A 767 -16.15 10.12 -27.76
CA GLY A 767 -15.43 10.79 -26.67
C GLY A 767 -15.98 10.48 -25.26
N SER A 768 -16.75 9.40 -25.09
CA SER A 768 -17.34 9.04 -23.81
C SER A 768 -16.32 8.33 -22.92
N VAL A 769 -15.99 8.95 -21.78
CA VAL A 769 -14.98 8.45 -20.84
C VAL A 769 -15.56 7.80 -19.57
N GLY A 770 -16.89 7.87 -19.38
CA GLY A 770 -17.57 7.22 -18.25
C GLY A 770 -17.04 7.65 -16.88
N PHE A 771 -16.56 6.71 -16.06
CA PHE A 771 -16.06 6.97 -14.70
C PHE A 771 -14.89 7.95 -14.62
N LEU A 772 -14.14 8.12 -15.71
CA LEU A 772 -13.05 9.09 -15.82
C LEU A 772 -13.52 10.54 -15.92
N SER A 773 -14.81 10.79 -16.19
CA SER A 773 -15.38 12.16 -16.22
C SER A 773 -15.35 12.84 -14.85
N ASN A 774 -15.30 12.08 -13.76
CA ASN A 774 -15.24 12.63 -12.42
C ASN A 774 -13.86 13.24 -12.13
N CYS A 775 -13.85 14.54 -11.82
CA CYS A 775 -12.62 15.30 -11.57
C CYS A 775 -11.85 14.81 -10.33
N GLN A 776 -12.55 14.45 -9.26
CA GLN A 776 -11.94 13.96 -8.02
C GLN A 776 -11.22 12.62 -8.23
N ARG A 777 -11.81 11.68 -9.00
CA ARG A 777 -11.17 10.42 -9.41
C ARG A 777 -9.92 10.68 -10.23
N THR A 778 -9.99 11.60 -11.18
CA THR A 778 -8.86 11.96 -12.03
C THR A 778 -7.73 12.56 -11.19
N ASN A 779 -8.05 13.48 -10.28
CA ASN A 779 -7.08 14.07 -9.35
C ASN A 779 -6.40 12.99 -8.47
N VAL A 780 -7.16 12.04 -7.92
CA VAL A 780 -6.59 10.90 -7.16
C VAL A 780 -5.63 10.11 -8.05
N ALA A 781 -6.06 9.67 -9.24
CA ALA A 781 -5.27 8.83 -10.13
C ALA A 781 -3.93 9.47 -10.53
N LEU A 782 -3.94 10.76 -10.88
CA LEU A 782 -2.75 11.49 -11.33
C LEU A 782 -1.74 11.77 -10.21
N THR A 783 -2.15 11.68 -8.94
CA THR A 783 -1.35 12.13 -7.79
C THR A 783 -0.83 10.98 -6.92
N ARG A 784 -0.84 9.75 -7.45
CA ARG A 784 -0.32 8.54 -6.78
C ARG A 784 1.17 8.30 -7.04
N ALA A 785 1.73 8.87 -8.11
CA ALA A 785 3.11 8.64 -8.52
C ALA A 785 4.09 9.51 -7.74
N ARG A 786 5.26 8.94 -7.39
CA ARG A 786 6.40 9.71 -6.89
C ARG A 786 7.32 10.16 -8.01
N TYR A 787 7.83 9.21 -8.80
CA TYR A 787 8.88 9.47 -9.78
C TYR A 787 8.39 9.39 -11.23
N CYS A 788 7.51 8.45 -11.58
CA CYS A 788 7.04 8.27 -12.95
C CYS A 788 5.53 8.06 -13.02
N LEU A 789 4.86 8.81 -13.89
CA LEU A 789 3.45 8.67 -14.24
C LEU A 789 3.29 8.38 -15.73
N TRP A 790 2.83 7.18 -16.07
CA TRP A 790 2.59 6.76 -17.44
C TRP A 790 1.11 6.47 -17.67
N ILE A 791 0.48 7.24 -18.56
CA ILE A 791 -0.94 7.13 -18.88
C ILE A 791 -1.06 6.35 -20.17
N VAL A 792 -1.71 5.18 -20.14
CA VAL A 792 -1.96 4.33 -21.30
C VAL A 792 -3.43 4.43 -21.68
N GLY A 793 -3.71 4.92 -22.90
CA GLY A 793 -5.08 5.19 -23.30
C GLY A 793 -5.28 5.64 -24.74
N SER A 794 -6.55 5.73 -25.15
CA SER A 794 -6.92 6.27 -26.45
C SER A 794 -6.88 7.80 -26.43
N GLY A 795 -5.83 8.39 -27.02
CA GLY A 795 -5.67 9.84 -27.14
C GLY A 795 -6.78 10.51 -27.96
N SER A 796 -7.37 9.81 -28.93
CA SER A 796 -8.53 10.31 -29.70
C SER A 796 -9.80 10.36 -28.84
N THR A 797 -10.09 9.31 -28.08
CA THR A 797 -11.29 9.24 -27.22
C THR A 797 -11.20 10.27 -26.10
N LEU A 798 -10.07 10.29 -25.38
CA LEU A 798 -9.85 11.20 -24.25
C LEU A 798 -9.74 12.66 -24.71
N GLY A 799 -9.07 12.88 -25.85
CA GLY A 799 -8.93 14.19 -26.48
C GLY A 799 -10.25 14.76 -27.02
N ASN A 800 -11.25 13.93 -27.36
CA ASN A 800 -12.56 14.39 -27.80
C ASN A 800 -13.60 14.42 -26.67
N SER A 801 -13.20 14.12 -25.43
CA SER A 801 -14.13 14.10 -24.30
C SER A 801 -14.48 15.51 -23.83
N THR A 802 -15.68 15.68 -23.27
CA THR A 802 -16.09 16.93 -22.58
C THR A 802 -15.55 17.04 -21.15
N SER A 803 -14.58 16.20 -20.78
CA SER A 803 -14.05 16.09 -19.42
C SER A 803 -12.65 16.71 -19.30
N VAL A 804 -12.13 16.78 -18.08
CA VAL A 804 -10.75 17.21 -17.78
C VAL A 804 -9.67 16.45 -18.58
N TRP A 805 -9.99 15.26 -19.09
CA TRP A 805 -9.06 14.46 -19.91
C TRP A 805 -8.75 15.08 -21.26
N ASN A 806 -9.64 15.89 -21.84
CA ASN A 806 -9.32 16.68 -23.03
C ASN A 806 -8.16 17.65 -22.74
N SER A 807 -8.28 18.42 -21.66
CA SER A 807 -7.24 19.34 -21.22
C SER A 807 -5.94 18.62 -20.86
N LEU A 808 -6.01 17.42 -20.29
CA LEU A 808 -4.85 16.60 -19.97
C LEU A 808 -4.11 16.12 -21.23
N VAL A 809 -4.83 15.64 -22.24
CA VAL A 809 -4.23 15.21 -23.52
C VAL A 809 -3.61 16.40 -24.25
N PHE A 810 -4.28 17.55 -24.24
CA PHE A 810 -3.74 18.79 -24.80
C PHE A 810 -2.47 19.24 -24.08
N ASP A 811 -2.45 19.19 -22.74
CA ASP A 811 -1.28 19.50 -21.92
C ASP A 811 -0.10 18.55 -22.23
N ALA A 812 -0.37 17.24 -22.32
CA ALA A 812 0.66 16.26 -22.67
C ALA A 812 1.28 16.52 -24.06
N LYS A 813 0.46 16.88 -25.05
CA LYS A 813 0.94 17.27 -26.39
C LYS A 813 1.77 18.54 -26.35
N THR A 814 1.30 19.57 -25.64
CA THR A 814 1.98 20.86 -25.52
C THR A 814 3.35 20.73 -24.85
N ARG A 815 3.47 19.84 -23.86
CA ARG A 815 4.74 19.56 -23.16
C ARG A 815 5.66 18.56 -23.89
N GLY A 816 5.26 18.06 -25.08
CA GLY A 816 6.04 17.08 -25.83
C GLY A 816 6.12 15.69 -25.17
N CYS A 817 5.15 15.37 -24.31
CA CYS A 817 5.07 14.13 -23.53
C CYS A 817 4.00 13.16 -24.07
N PHE A 818 3.52 13.36 -25.29
CA PHE A 818 2.53 12.52 -25.96
C PHE A 818 3.23 11.62 -26.99
N TYR A 819 3.12 10.30 -26.81
CA TYR A 819 3.79 9.28 -27.61
C TYR A 819 2.76 8.28 -28.16
N ASP A 820 3.06 7.63 -29.27
CA ASP A 820 2.26 6.51 -29.80
C ASP A 820 2.92 5.18 -29.47
N VAL A 821 2.14 4.13 -29.19
CA VAL A 821 2.70 2.78 -29.03
C VAL A 821 3.47 2.29 -30.25
N LYS A 822 3.25 2.89 -31.42
CA LYS A 822 4.01 2.62 -32.66
C LYS A 822 5.46 3.12 -32.61
N ASP A 823 5.78 4.01 -31.68
CA ASP A 823 7.12 4.57 -31.56
C ASP A 823 8.07 3.59 -30.83
N ASP A 824 7.56 2.47 -30.28
CA ASP A 824 8.34 1.44 -29.59
C ASP A 824 8.10 0.03 -30.17
N ILE A 825 9.18 -0.62 -30.60
CA ILE A 825 9.16 -1.93 -31.28
C ILE A 825 8.50 -3.02 -30.43
N ASP A 826 8.69 -3.02 -29.11
CA ASP A 826 8.09 -4.04 -28.26
C ASP A 826 6.64 -3.74 -27.96
N LEU A 827 6.24 -2.47 -27.86
CA LEU A 827 4.84 -2.10 -27.69
C LEU A 827 4.02 -2.31 -28.97
N ILE A 828 4.59 -2.14 -30.17
CA ILE A 828 3.92 -2.47 -31.44
C ILE A 828 3.37 -3.90 -31.44
N LYS A 829 4.13 -4.86 -30.89
CA LYS A 829 3.73 -6.27 -30.79
C LYS A 829 2.47 -6.49 -29.94
N ALA A 830 2.06 -5.53 -29.11
CA ALA A 830 0.80 -5.56 -28.37
C ALA A 830 -0.41 -5.15 -29.23
N THR A 831 -0.19 -4.44 -30.34
CA THR A 831 -1.26 -3.94 -31.22
C THR A 831 -1.68 -4.97 -32.27
N PRO A 832 -2.88 -4.85 -32.88
CA PRO A 832 -3.29 -5.72 -34.00
C PRO A 832 -2.28 -5.74 -35.17
N ALA A 833 -1.59 -4.62 -35.40
CA ALA A 833 -0.57 -4.49 -36.45
C ALA A 833 0.73 -5.25 -36.15
N GLY A 834 1.08 -5.44 -34.88
CA GLY A 834 2.25 -6.24 -34.47
C GLY A 834 1.96 -7.73 -34.28
N LYS A 835 0.69 -8.16 -34.32
CA LYS A 835 0.28 -9.57 -34.29
C LYS A 835 0.42 -10.26 -35.66
N THR A 836 0.68 -9.51 -36.72
CA THR A 836 1.03 -10.05 -38.04
C THR A 836 2.50 -10.50 -37.98
N ASP A 837 2.74 -11.81 -37.98
CA ASP A 837 4.08 -12.40 -37.80
C ASP A 837 4.97 -12.26 -39.06
N PHE A 838 5.19 -11.02 -39.51
CA PHE A 838 5.95 -10.74 -40.73
C PHE A 838 7.34 -11.40 -40.69
N PHE A 839 8.02 -11.35 -39.54
CA PHE A 839 9.37 -11.85 -39.36
C PHE A 839 9.44 -13.35 -39.07
N GLY A 840 8.49 -13.97 -38.35
CA GLY A 840 8.49 -15.41 -38.11
C GLY A 840 8.24 -16.23 -39.38
N TYR A 841 7.53 -15.67 -40.36
CA TYR A 841 7.40 -16.29 -41.68
C TYR A 841 8.55 -15.93 -42.65
N LEU A 842 9.44 -14.99 -42.32
CA LEU A 842 10.58 -14.57 -43.14
C LEU A 842 11.80 -15.46 -42.83
N LYS A 843 11.78 -16.72 -43.31
CA LYS A 843 12.87 -17.68 -43.10
C LYS A 843 14.07 -17.36 -44.01
N LEU A 844 15.00 -16.56 -43.52
CA LEU A 844 16.24 -16.18 -44.25
C LEU A 844 17.48 -16.99 -43.82
N GLU A 845 17.31 -17.99 -42.95
CA GLU A 845 18.42 -18.80 -42.40
C GLU A 845 19.18 -19.61 -43.46
N LYS A 846 18.53 -19.91 -44.60
CA LYS A 846 19.14 -20.62 -45.74
C LYS A 846 19.50 -19.72 -46.91
N ALA A 847 19.34 -18.40 -46.77
CA ALA A 847 19.59 -17.45 -47.85
C ALA A 847 21.09 -17.25 -48.08
N ARG A 848 21.48 -16.91 -49.32
CA ARG A 848 22.89 -16.72 -49.70
C ARG A 848 23.55 -15.52 -49.02
N TRP A 849 22.77 -14.50 -48.72
CA TRP A 849 23.22 -13.28 -48.05
C TRP A 849 22.63 -13.15 -46.65
N LYS A 850 23.48 -12.78 -45.68
CA LYS A 850 23.02 -12.37 -44.35
C LYS A 850 22.30 -11.02 -44.47
N VAL A 851 21.04 -10.98 -44.07
CA VAL A 851 20.21 -9.76 -44.12
C VAL A 851 20.05 -9.19 -42.71
N VAL A 852 20.24 -7.87 -42.58
CA VAL A 852 20.09 -7.13 -41.33
C VAL A 852 19.05 -6.03 -41.53
N PHE A 853 18.14 -5.88 -40.57
CA PHE A 853 17.06 -4.91 -40.62
C PHE A 853 17.32 -3.78 -39.62
N SER A 854 17.21 -2.53 -40.08
CA SER A 854 17.17 -1.36 -39.20
C SER A 854 15.93 -1.39 -38.30
N ASN A 855 15.93 -0.54 -37.27
CA ASN A 855 14.75 -0.36 -36.43
C ASN A 855 13.63 0.36 -37.19
N ASP A 856 13.96 1.34 -38.03
CA ASP A 856 12.98 2.08 -38.85
C ASP A 856 12.23 1.15 -39.80
N PHE A 857 12.93 0.24 -40.49
CA PHE A 857 12.30 -0.77 -41.34
C PHE A 857 11.33 -1.67 -40.56
N LYS A 858 11.74 -2.15 -39.37
CA LYS A 858 10.90 -3.02 -38.53
C LYS A 858 9.61 -2.31 -38.10
N ILE A 859 9.68 -1.02 -37.80
CA ILE A 859 8.52 -0.20 -37.45
C ILE A 859 7.65 0.00 -38.70
N SER A 860 8.24 0.46 -39.80
CA SER A 860 7.55 0.76 -41.05
C SER A 860 6.81 -0.45 -41.61
N ILE A 861 7.45 -1.62 -41.68
CA ILE A 861 6.84 -2.83 -42.25
C ILE A 861 5.64 -3.34 -41.44
N LEU A 862 5.70 -3.26 -40.11
CA LEU A 862 4.60 -3.62 -39.22
C LEU A 862 3.47 -2.59 -39.25
N SER A 863 3.77 -1.33 -39.61
CA SER A 863 2.77 -0.26 -39.73
C SER A 863 1.95 -0.31 -41.03
N ILE A 864 2.39 -1.05 -42.05
CA ILE A 864 1.70 -1.18 -43.34
C ILE A 864 0.43 -2.02 -43.18
N LYS A 865 -0.74 -1.41 -43.41
CA LYS A 865 -2.05 -2.07 -43.28
C LYS A 865 -2.33 -3.13 -44.35
N SER A 866 -1.72 -3.02 -45.53
CA SER A 866 -1.97 -3.89 -46.68
C SER A 866 -1.14 -5.17 -46.58
N VAL A 867 -1.81 -6.30 -46.33
CA VAL A 867 -1.18 -7.64 -46.32
C VAL A 867 -0.56 -7.98 -47.68
N ALA A 868 -1.20 -7.54 -48.78
CA ALA A 868 -0.66 -7.73 -50.13
C ALA A 868 0.67 -6.96 -50.33
N THR A 869 0.77 -5.75 -49.78
CA THR A 869 2.00 -4.96 -49.84
C THR A 869 3.10 -5.58 -48.96
N GLN A 870 2.76 -6.04 -47.75
CA GLN A 870 3.70 -6.79 -46.91
C GLN A 870 4.20 -8.07 -47.63
N LYS A 871 3.32 -8.82 -48.30
CA LYS A 871 3.71 -10.00 -49.09
C LYS A 871 4.68 -9.65 -50.22
N ARG A 872 4.46 -8.54 -50.94
CA ARG A 872 5.40 -8.03 -51.96
C ARG A 872 6.77 -7.65 -51.38
N VAL A 873 6.81 -6.95 -50.24
CA VAL A 873 8.08 -6.66 -49.55
C VAL A 873 8.78 -7.96 -49.20
N LYS A 874 8.04 -8.95 -48.68
CA LYS A 874 8.59 -10.25 -48.29
C LYS A 874 9.21 -11.00 -49.47
N GLU A 875 8.50 -11.10 -50.60
CA GLU A 875 9.00 -11.72 -51.83
C GLU A 875 10.27 -11.03 -52.33
N LEU A 876 10.30 -9.71 -52.27
CA LEU A 876 11.46 -8.91 -52.65
C LEU A 876 12.66 -9.14 -51.73
N LEU A 877 12.44 -9.24 -50.41
CA LEU A 877 13.48 -9.57 -49.44
C LEU A 877 14.08 -10.96 -49.67
N HIS A 878 13.26 -11.97 -49.99
CA HIS A 878 13.76 -13.30 -50.36
C HIS A 878 14.63 -13.25 -51.62
N LYS A 879 14.16 -12.56 -52.67
CA LYS A 879 14.95 -12.36 -53.89
C LYS A 879 16.29 -11.70 -53.58
N ILE A 880 16.29 -10.60 -52.84
CA ILE A 880 17.51 -9.88 -52.44
C ILE A 880 18.45 -10.78 -51.65
N ALA A 881 17.94 -11.52 -50.67
CA ALA A 881 18.72 -12.42 -49.83
C ALA A 881 19.32 -13.60 -50.61
N ASP A 882 18.65 -14.08 -51.66
CA ASP A 882 19.14 -15.14 -52.55
C ASP A 882 20.08 -14.64 -53.66
N GLY A 883 20.44 -13.35 -53.63
CA GLY A 883 21.42 -12.75 -54.54
C GLY A 883 20.83 -12.08 -55.78
N TRP A 884 19.50 -12.03 -55.93
CA TRP A 884 18.86 -11.29 -57.03
C TRP A 884 19.04 -9.77 -56.85
N ARG A 885 19.26 -9.07 -57.96
CA ARG A 885 19.36 -7.61 -58.05
C ARG A 885 18.52 -7.12 -59.22
N GLN A 886 17.90 -5.95 -59.09
CA GLN A 886 17.12 -5.35 -60.19
C GLN A 886 18.08 -4.84 -61.27
N SER A 887 17.73 -5.04 -62.55
CA SER A 887 18.58 -4.63 -63.68
C SER A 887 18.67 -3.12 -63.80
N ASP A 888 19.80 -2.61 -64.32
CA ASP A 888 20.04 -1.18 -64.48
C ASP A 888 19.05 -0.50 -65.45
N SER A 889 18.39 -1.28 -66.33
CA SER A 889 17.36 -0.82 -67.26
C SER A 889 16.01 -0.51 -66.61
N GLU A 890 15.77 -0.95 -65.36
CA GLU A 890 14.52 -0.73 -64.61
C GLU A 890 14.70 0.21 -63.41
N LYS A 891 15.92 0.71 -63.18
CA LYS A 891 16.18 1.69 -62.13
C LYS A 891 15.43 2.97 -62.46
N LEU A 892 14.50 3.36 -61.59
CA LEU A 892 13.92 4.71 -61.61
C LEU A 892 15.07 5.71 -61.62
N VAL A 893 15.16 6.48 -62.71
CA VAL A 893 16.12 7.58 -62.88
C VAL A 893 16.26 8.34 -61.56
N HIS A 894 17.50 8.39 -61.07
CA HIS A 894 17.91 8.88 -59.76
C HIS A 894 17.19 10.17 -59.34
N ALA A 895 16.23 10.08 -58.41
CA ALA A 895 15.59 11.24 -57.78
C ALA A 895 16.46 11.89 -56.68
N VAL A 896 17.73 11.52 -56.57
CA VAL A 896 18.66 12.02 -55.54
C VAL A 896 19.99 12.40 -56.19
N THR A 897 19.99 13.48 -56.97
CA THR A 897 21.24 14.12 -57.39
C THR A 897 21.74 14.99 -56.22
N GLY A 898 22.95 14.71 -55.69
CA GLY A 898 23.68 15.65 -54.82
C GLY A 898 24.13 15.20 -53.42
N TYR A 899 24.07 13.91 -53.04
CA TYR A 899 24.42 13.49 -51.66
C TYR A 899 25.54 12.41 -51.55
N GLY A 900 26.71 12.67 -52.13
CA GLY A 900 27.99 11.99 -51.80
C GLY A 900 27.96 10.45 -51.74
N ALA A 901 28.67 9.85 -50.79
CA ALA A 901 28.85 8.40 -50.63
C ALA A 901 27.55 7.56 -50.54
N ALA A 902 26.43 8.14 -50.10
CA ALA A 902 25.15 7.45 -50.06
C ALA A 902 24.51 7.26 -51.45
N TYR A 903 24.83 8.13 -52.41
CA TYR A 903 24.39 8.02 -53.80
C TYR A 903 24.89 6.72 -54.46
N GLU A 904 26.09 6.28 -54.09
CA GLU A 904 26.75 5.13 -54.71
C GLU A 904 26.34 3.78 -54.08
N LEU A 905 25.75 3.80 -52.88
CA LEU A 905 25.48 2.60 -52.08
C LEU A 905 23.99 2.30 -51.85
N LEU A 906 23.13 3.32 -51.86
CA LEU A 906 21.70 3.19 -51.55
C LEU A 906 20.92 2.68 -52.78
N GLU A 907 20.40 1.47 -52.68
CA GLU A 907 19.51 0.86 -53.67
C GLU A 907 18.04 1.03 -53.24
N GLN A 908 17.16 1.27 -54.21
CA GLN A 908 15.75 1.54 -53.99
C GLN A 908 14.87 0.74 -54.95
N TYR A 909 14.00 -0.11 -54.40
CA TYR A 909 13.11 -0.96 -55.19
C TYR A 909 11.64 -0.61 -54.93
N LYS A 910 10.86 -0.43 -56.00
CA LYS A 910 9.44 -0.09 -55.91
C LYS A 910 8.62 -1.29 -55.46
N VAL A 911 7.78 -1.12 -54.43
CA VAL A 911 6.94 -2.19 -53.84
C VAL A 911 5.45 -1.95 -54.12
N ALA A 912 5.03 -0.69 -54.10
CA ALA A 912 3.68 -0.23 -54.42
C ALA A 912 3.74 1.18 -55.03
N ASP A 913 2.62 1.71 -55.53
CA ASP A 913 2.58 3.00 -56.25
C ASP A 913 3.20 4.17 -55.49
N GLN A 914 3.18 4.12 -54.16
CA GLN A 914 3.73 5.14 -53.29
C GLN A 914 4.79 4.64 -52.29
N LEU A 915 5.29 3.40 -52.37
CA LEU A 915 6.25 2.86 -51.38
C LEU A 915 7.45 2.18 -52.04
N ASN A 916 8.65 2.48 -51.52
CA ASN A 916 9.92 1.93 -51.96
C ASN A 916 10.66 1.26 -50.78
N LEU A 917 11.31 0.14 -51.06
CA LEU A 917 12.24 -0.54 -50.16
C LEU A 917 13.65 0.03 -50.37
N ALA A 918 14.23 0.61 -49.33
CA ALA A 918 15.57 1.18 -49.35
C ALA A 918 16.57 0.27 -48.63
N TRP A 919 17.70 -0.06 -49.28
CA TRP A 919 18.70 -0.99 -48.73
C TRP A 919 20.11 -0.71 -49.25
N THR A 920 21.14 -1.19 -48.56
CA THR A 920 22.56 -1.08 -48.96
C THR A 920 23.31 -2.39 -48.70
N VAL A 921 24.49 -2.57 -49.30
CA VAL A 921 25.49 -3.54 -48.82
C VAL A 921 26.31 -2.87 -47.71
N ASP A 922 26.39 -3.49 -46.54
CA ASP A 922 27.10 -2.97 -45.35
C ASP A 922 28.00 -4.06 -44.76
N ILE A 923 28.89 -3.71 -43.82
CA ILE A 923 29.79 -4.69 -43.19
C ILE A 923 29.52 -4.72 -41.69
N VAL A 924 29.29 -5.92 -41.16
CA VAL A 924 29.04 -6.14 -39.73
C VAL A 924 30.19 -6.94 -39.14
N LYS A 925 30.64 -6.53 -37.95
CA LYS A 925 31.64 -7.24 -37.17
C LYS A 925 30.95 -8.25 -36.26
N ASP A 926 31.31 -9.52 -36.38
CA ASP A 926 30.80 -10.63 -35.56
C ASP A 926 32.00 -11.46 -35.08
N ASN A 927 32.18 -11.61 -33.75
CA ASN A 927 33.29 -12.35 -33.13
C ASN A 927 34.66 -12.17 -33.81
N SER A 928 35.09 -10.92 -33.97
CA SER A 928 36.37 -10.51 -34.59
C SER A 928 36.50 -10.67 -36.11
N HIS A 929 35.43 -11.07 -36.81
CA HIS A 929 35.38 -11.19 -38.27
C HIS A 929 34.45 -10.13 -38.86
N TYR A 930 34.83 -9.55 -40.00
CA TYR A 930 33.98 -8.62 -40.75
C TYR A 930 33.28 -9.39 -41.87
N THR A 931 31.95 -9.26 -41.94
CA THR A 931 31.13 -9.96 -42.94
C THR A 931 30.25 -8.96 -43.67
N GLN A 932 30.20 -9.06 -45.00
CA GLN A 932 29.25 -8.29 -45.79
C GLN A 932 27.82 -8.76 -45.51
N VAL A 933 26.92 -7.82 -45.33
CA VAL A 933 25.50 -8.05 -45.10
C VAL A 933 24.67 -7.15 -46.02
N ILE A 934 23.47 -7.58 -46.31
CA ILE A 934 22.44 -6.73 -46.92
C ILE A 934 21.73 -6.02 -45.78
N LYS A 935 21.83 -4.70 -45.72
CA LYS A 935 21.18 -3.89 -44.70
C LYS A 935 19.95 -3.21 -45.27
N ILE A 936 18.79 -3.58 -44.76
CA ILE A 936 17.51 -2.98 -45.11
C ILE A 936 17.28 -1.79 -44.17
N TRP A 937 17.16 -0.60 -44.76
CA TRP A 937 17.07 0.65 -44.02
C TRP A 937 15.65 1.06 -43.72
N ASP A 938 14.74 1.02 -44.69
CA ASP A 938 13.33 1.40 -44.46
C ASP A 938 12.42 1.01 -45.64
N VAL A 939 11.09 1.00 -45.44
CA VAL A 939 10.06 0.98 -46.50
C VAL A 939 9.23 2.25 -46.38
N LEU A 940 9.44 3.18 -47.29
CA LEU A 940 8.96 4.56 -47.17
C LEU A 940 8.51 5.13 -48.53
N PRO A 941 7.69 6.19 -48.51
CA PRO A 941 7.33 6.89 -49.73
C PRO A 941 8.51 7.55 -50.43
N GLY A 942 8.45 7.62 -51.77
CA GLY A 942 9.53 8.16 -52.61
C GLY A 942 10.02 9.55 -52.18
N PHE A 943 9.11 10.43 -51.75
CA PHE A 943 9.46 11.78 -51.30
C PHE A 943 10.28 11.83 -49.99
N ARG A 944 10.33 10.74 -49.20
CA ARG A 944 11.13 10.64 -47.97
C ARG A 944 12.52 10.03 -48.18
N ILE A 945 12.80 9.46 -49.35
CA ILE A 945 14.10 8.85 -49.69
C ILE A 945 15.26 9.86 -49.61
N PRO A 946 15.14 11.12 -50.08
CA PRO A 946 16.23 12.10 -49.95
C PRO A 946 16.67 12.35 -48.51
N ASN A 947 15.73 12.36 -47.55
CA ASN A 947 16.06 12.53 -46.13
C ASN A 947 16.80 11.33 -45.57
N LEU A 948 16.39 10.11 -45.95
CA LEU A 948 17.12 8.89 -45.58
C LEU A 948 18.54 8.90 -46.16
N ALA A 949 18.69 9.27 -47.45
CA ALA A 949 19.98 9.38 -48.10
C ALA A 949 20.90 10.38 -47.37
N LYS A 950 20.39 11.56 -47.01
CA LYS A 950 21.15 12.55 -46.22
C LYS A 950 21.65 12.00 -44.89
N ASN A 951 20.79 11.28 -44.16
CA ASN A 951 21.17 10.66 -42.88
C ASN A 951 22.23 9.56 -43.06
N LEU A 952 22.13 8.79 -44.15
CA LEU A 952 23.11 7.76 -44.49
C LEU A 952 24.45 8.37 -44.94
N SER A 953 24.46 9.52 -45.63
CA SER A 953 25.70 10.21 -45.98
C SER A 953 26.51 10.57 -44.73
N ILE A 954 25.86 11.09 -43.68
CA ILE A 954 26.50 11.40 -42.39
C ILE A 954 27.03 10.13 -41.71
N LEU A 955 26.36 8.99 -41.90
CA LEU A 955 26.83 7.71 -41.38
C LEU A 955 28.07 7.21 -42.14
N PHE A 956 28.03 7.27 -43.47
CA PHE A 956 29.10 6.78 -44.35
C PHE A 956 30.35 7.66 -44.35
N GLU A 957 30.24 8.94 -43.99
CA GLU A 957 31.40 9.81 -43.71
C GLU A 957 32.30 9.25 -42.59
N LYS A 958 31.79 8.36 -41.74
CA LYS A 958 32.55 7.72 -40.67
C LYS A 958 33.27 6.44 -41.11
N TYR A 959 33.08 6.00 -42.36
CA TYR A 959 33.68 4.77 -42.88
C TYR A 959 35.06 5.06 -43.47
N THR A 960 36.00 4.14 -43.27
CA THR A 960 37.30 4.22 -43.95
C THR A 960 37.13 3.97 -45.45
N VAL A 961 38.09 4.43 -46.26
CA VAL A 961 38.08 4.21 -47.72
C VAL A 961 37.98 2.72 -48.06
N ASP A 962 38.68 1.86 -47.31
CA ASP A 962 38.62 0.40 -47.50
C ASP A 962 37.26 -0.21 -47.15
N PHE A 963 36.61 0.31 -46.10
CA PHE A 963 35.25 -0.09 -45.71
C PHE A 963 34.25 0.32 -46.79
N MET A 964 34.38 1.55 -47.31
CA MET A 964 33.57 2.07 -48.40
C MET A 964 33.73 1.26 -49.69
N ASN A 965 34.95 0.92 -50.09
CA ASN A 965 35.21 0.10 -51.27
C ASN A 965 34.63 -1.31 -51.13
N SER A 966 34.70 -1.86 -49.91
CA SER A 966 34.11 -3.16 -49.58
C SER A 966 32.57 -3.12 -49.61
N CYS A 967 31.93 -2.01 -49.26
CA CYS A 967 30.48 -1.85 -49.43
C CYS A 967 30.05 -1.72 -50.90
N LYS A 968 30.92 -1.22 -51.79
CA LYS A 968 30.63 -1.10 -53.24
C LYS A 968 30.74 -2.43 -53.99
N TYR A 969 31.50 -3.39 -53.46
CA TYR A 969 31.72 -4.69 -54.10
C TYR A 969 30.47 -5.58 -53.98
N LYS A 970 29.75 -5.77 -55.10
CA LYS A 970 28.56 -6.61 -55.21
C LYS A 970 28.96 -8.02 -55.65
N SER A 971 29.24 -8.92 -54.70
CA SER A 971 29.40 -10.34 -55.04
C SER A 971 28.05 -10.93 -55.49
N PHE A 972 28.04 -11.87 -56.44
CA PHE A 972 26.82 -12.54 -56.91
C PHE A 972 26.73 -13.99 -56.43
N GLU A 973 27.89 -14.59 -56.09
CA GLU A 973 28.01 -15.83 -55.35
C GLU A 973 28.17 -15.48 -53.86
N GLY A 974 27.47 -16.17 -52.98
CA GLY A 974 27.35 -15.84 -51.55
C GLY A 974 28.63 -16.04 -50.71
N GLN A 975 29.78 -15.60 -51.20
CA GLN A 975 31.05 -15.30 -50.51
C GLN A 975 32.03 -14.72 -51.57
N PRO A 976 32.87 -13.70 -51.25
CA PRO A 976 34.18 -14.03 -50.68
C PRO A 976 34.84 -12.97 -49.76
N CYS A 977 36.00 -13.38 -49.23
CA CYS A 977 37.11 -12.60 -48.65
C CYS A 977 37.12 -12.37 -47.13
N PHE A 978 37.84 -13.28 -46.45
CA PHE A 978 38.53 -13.03 -45.19
C PHE A 978 39.37 -11.74 -45.30
N LEU A 979 38.89 -10.64 -44.73
CA LEU A 979 39.75 -9.50 -44.40
C LEU A 979 40.71 -9.97 -43.30
N ARG A 980 41.92 -10.40 -43.68
CA ARG A 980 43.00 -10.66 -42.72
C ARG A 980 43.28 -9.37 -41.94
N PRO A 981 43.38 -9.41 -40.60
CA PRO A 981 43.62 -8.22 -39.79
C PRO A 981 45.10 -7.85 -39.86
N LYS A 982 45.48 -7.02 -40.83
CA LYS A 982 46.60 -6.11 -40.66
C LYS A 982 46.07 -4.70 -40.90
N PHE A 983 46.24 -3.83 -39.91
CA PHE A 983 45.92 -2.40 -39.92
C PHE A 983 44.48 -1.96 -39.58
N ILE A 984 43.91 -2.42 -38.46
CA ILE A 984 43.03 -1.56 -37.63
C ILE A 984 43.26 -1.93 -36.15
N ASN A 985 44.39 -1.52 -35.56
CA ASN A 985 44.58 -1.75 -34.12
C ASN A 985 45.44 -0.69 -33.41
N TYR A 986 45.50 0.53 -33.93
CA TYR A 986 46.24 1.61 -33.28
C TYR A 986 45.33 2.70 -32.67
N GLU A 987 44.20 3.04 -33.29
CA GLU A 987 43.33 4.12 -32.76
C GLU A 987 42.15 3.65 -31.89
N PHE A 988 41.65 2.42 -32.08
CA PHE A 988 40.48 1.94 -31.30
C PHE A 988 40.81 1.53 -29.85
N ARG A 989 42.06 1.17 -29.56
CA ARG A 989 42.51 0.83 -28.20
C ARG A 989 42.73 2.06 -27.30
N GLN A 990 43.08 3.20 -27.89
CA GLN A 990 43.19 4.48 -27.19
C GLN A 990 41.81 4.97 -26.66
N LYS A 991 40.76 4.84 -27.49
CA LYS A 991 39.40 5.31 -27.14
C LYS A 991 38.71 4.46 -26.06
N TYR A 992 38.93 3.14 -26.05
CA TYR A 992 38.27 2.24 -25.09
C TYR A 992 38.85 2.34 -23.67
N ILE A 993 40.16 2.57 -23.54
CA ILE A 993 40.81 2.79 -22.23
C ILE A 993 40.48 4.19 -21.70
N TYR A 994 40.43 5.20 -22.58
CA TYR A 994 40.04 6.56 -22.22
C TYR A 994 38.57 6.68 -21.76
N GLN A 995 37.65 5.90 -22.35
CA GLN A 995 36.24 5.90 -21.93
C GLN A 995 36.00 5.18 -20.60
N LYS A 996 36.78 4.15 -20.24
CA LYS A 996 36.68 3.50 -18.91
C LYS A 996 37.31 4.33 -17.78
N TYR A 997 38.32 5.14 -18.05
CA TYR A 997 38.95 6.01 -17.05
C TYR A 997 38.05 7.18 -16.60
N LYS A 998 37.09 7.58 -17.45
CA LYS A 998 36.11 8.64 -17.15
C LYS A 998 35.08 8.27 -16.07
N GLN A 999 35.00 6.99 -15.66
CA GLN A 999 34.11 6.52 -14.60
C GLN A 999 34.70 6.60 -13.18
N CYS A 1000 35.98 6.98 -13.00
CA CYS A 1000 36.64 7.00 -11.69
C CYS A 1000 36.99 8.40 -11.11
N ASN A 1001 36.52 9.49 -11.72
CA ASN A 1001 36.51 10.85 -11.12
C ASN A 1001 37.85 11.33 -10.48
N LEU A 1002 38.97 11.25 -11.23
CA LEU A 1002 40.24 11.90 -10.87
C LEU A 1002 40.70 12.83 -12.01
N GLU A 1003 41.27 13.98 -11.64
CA GLU A 1003 41.66 15.07 -12.53
C GLU A 1003 42.82 14.71 -13.48
N LYS A 1004 43.00 15.55 -14.51
CA LYS A 1004 43.20 15.12 -15.89
C LYS A 1004 44.64 14.87 -16.37
N GLU A 1005 45.68 14.88 -15.54
CA GLU A 1005 47.06 14.91 -16.07
C GLU A 1005 48.09 14.12 -15.24
N ARG A 1006 48.94 13.36 -15.96
CA ARG A 1006 50.29 12.84 -15.61
C ARG A 1006 50.40 11.42 -15.01
N ILE A 1007 50.55 10.43 -15.90
CA ILE A 1007 51.03 9.05 -15.63
C ILE A 1007 51.92 8.61 -16.81
N SER A 1008 53.08 8.00 -16.54
CA SER A 1008 53.95 7.37 -17.56
C SER A 1008 53.80 5.84 -17.56
N LEU A 1009 53.46 5.25 -18.72
CA LEU A 1009 53.22 3.81 -18.88
C LEU A 1009 54.43 3.13 -19.53
N TRP A 1010 54.97 2.11 -18.86
CA TRP A 1010 56.06 1.29 -19.39
C TRP A 1010 55.60 -0.17 -19.54
N TYR A 1011 55.74 -0.72 -20.75
CA TYR A 1011 55.29 -2.08 -21.08
C TYR A 1011 56.34 -3.13 -20.72
N GLY A 1012 55.95 -4.17 -19.98
CA GLY A 1012 56.77 -5.35 -19.67
C GLY A 1012 56.29 -6.61 -20.42
N ASN A 1013 57.22 -7.55 -20.64
CA ASN A 1013 57.00 -8.78 -21.40
C ASN A 1013 55.93 -9.71 -20.80
N LYS A 1014 55.24 -10.47 -21.68
CA LYS A 1014 54.28 -11.51 -21.31
C LYS A 1014 54.96 -12.60 -20.47
N TYR A 1015 54.41 -12.91 -19.30
CA TYR A 1015 54.81 -14.08 -18.52
C TYR A 1015 53.58 -14.94 -18.21
N LYS A 1016 53.60 -16.21 -18.63
CA LYS A 1016 52.52 -17.20 -18.43
C LYS A 1016 51.10 -16.70 -18.77
N GLY A 1017 50.93 -16.05 -19.92
CA GLY A 1017 49.61 -15.69 -20.46
C GLY A 1017 48.91 -14.49 -19.80
N LYS A 1018 49.52 -13.85 -18.79
CA LYS A 1018 49.00 -12.61 -18.17
C LYS A 1018 49.82 -11.41 -18.62
N MET A 1019 49.16 -10.28 -18.85
CA MET A 1019 49.83 -9.02 -19.17
C MET A 1019 50.10 -8.26 -17.87
N VAL A 1020 51.36 -7.89 -17.64
CA VAL A 1020 51.78 -7.17 -16.43
C VAL A 1020 52.23 -5.78 -16.83
N VAL A 1021 51.57 -4.76 -16.29
CA VAL A 1021 51.88 -3.35 -16.57
C VAL A 1021 52.39 -2.70 -15.31
N LYS A 1022 53.53 -2.02 -15.41
CA LYS A 1022 54.12 -1.25 -14.32
C LYS A 1022 53.66 0.21 -14.47
N VAL A 1023 53.05 0.75 -13.43
CA VAL A 1023 52.58 2.14 -13.38
C VAL A 1023 53.34 2.85 -12.27
N ARG A 1024 54.00 3.96 -12.62
CA ARG A 1024 54.77 4.77 -11.67
C ARG A 1024 54.03 6.06 -11.38
N ASP A 1025 53.86 6.37 -10.10
CA ASP A 1025 53.45 7.69 -9.62
C ASP A 1025 54.70 8.56 -9.45
N GLU A 1026 54.83 9.61 -10.25
CA GLU A 1026 56.03 10.45 -10.32
C GLU A 1026 56.22 11.35 -9.08
N LEU A 1027 55.20 11.57 -8.25
CA LEU A 1027 55.32 12.38 -7.01
C LEU A 1027 55.77 11.56 -5.80
N ASN A 1028 55.32 10.30 -5.69
CA ASN A 1028 55.56 9.48 -4.49
C ASN A 1028 56.62 8.38 -4.69
N GLY A 1029 57.14 8.22 -5.91
CA GLY A 1029 58.16 7.23 -6.25
C GLY A 1029 57.70 5.76 -6.12
N LEU A 1030 56.40 5.54 -5.95
CA LEU A 1030 55.80 4.23 -5.75
C LEU A 1030 55.48 3.58 -7.10
N ASP A 1031 56.02 2.38 -7.30
CA ASP A 1031 55.77 1.56 -8.47
C ASP A 1031 54.66 0.53 -8.17
N MET A 1032 53.55 0.58 -8.89
CA MET A 1032 52.49 -0.45 -8.84
C MET A 1032 52.60 -1.41 -10.03
N LEU A 1033 52.46 -2.71 -9.74
CA LEU A 1033 52.38 -3.77 -10.74
C LEU A 1033 50.93 -4.25 -10.89
N VAL A 1034 50.33 -3.99 -12.05
CA VAL A 1034 48.97 -4.42 -12.37
C VAL A 1034 49.03 -5.65 -13.26
N VAL A 1035 48.56 -6.79 -12.74
CA VAL A 1035 48.47 -8.06 -13.47
C VAL A 1035 47.05 -8.25 -13.98
N MET A 1036 46.85 -8.18 -15.29
CA MET A 1036 45.54 -8.43 -15.90
C MET A 1036 45.43 -9.89 -16.36
N SER A 1037 44.49 -10.63 -15.78
CA SER A 1037 44.09 -11.96 -16.26
C SER A 1037 42.97 -11.81 -17.30
N GLY A 1038 43.26 -12.15 -18.56
CA GLY A 1038 42.24 -12.21 -19.59
C GLY A 1038 41.39 -13.47 -19.42
N ASN A 1039 40.08 -13.30 -19.23
CA ASN A 1039 39.11 -14.19 -19.85
C ASN A 1039 38.51 -13.39 -21.01
N GLU A 1040 38.66 -13.92 -22.22
CA GLU A 1040 37.99 -13.44 -23.41
C GLU A 1040 36.52 -13.87 -23.35
N ASN A 1041 35.65 -12.94 -22.97
CA ASN A 1041 34.24 -12.84 -23.38
C ASN A 1041 33.77 -11.40 -23.21
#